data_AF-A0A7K4H1U7-F1
#
_entry.id   AF-A0A7K4H1U7-F1
#
_cell.length_a   1.000
_cell.length_b   1.000
_cell.length_c   1.000
_cell.angle_alpha   90.00
_cell.angle_beta   90.00
_cell.angle_gamma   90.00
#
_symmetry.space_group_name_H-M   'P 1'
#
loop_
_entity.id
_entity.type
_entity.pdbx_description
1 polymer ?
#
loop_
_entity_poly.entity_id
_entity_poly.type
_entity_poly.pdbx_seq_one_letter_code
_entity_poly.pdbx_strand_id
1 'polypeptide(L)'
;MTDYQYIKFFENVRVNDVPLVGGKNASLGELLSFGISVPLGFAVTSKAFDYVLDSNFYTIKEKEVSLRELIARDIKKISNELKSEDIKAVEKVGKKCANIRYFIEQSKIPDSLADEILEAYKTLIEKIGEESTFAVRSSATAEDLPDASFAGQQDTHLNISGEKEILEYILKDMASVFTTRATMYRERAGFDHFSVKLSVGIQEMAGGLEGVKSSGVMFTEDPDSGNPNVVVIRGTWGLGELIVQGVEKGDEFIVFKHDPESLRIIRRELVKKEKMMIFSKGYEKIGTEVVQLPQEKQMEYCLTENEVMILAEYAQKIRDHYGRRMDIEWAVGNNGKVYIVQARPETVHSIKGDVEDVFYLLEDPEELAKQNLLVENSGIAIGRRIGYGKVKIIENINDAYLLREGDILITEETNPDWTSYMQNLGGVITERGGPTCHAAIVSRELNIASIVGADNIVQIMKEKQRDGIEYVTIDCSEGESRIWLKDVEYDSDTIEFAKLPITRTKVLVNLGIPKGALSSGKYPDGTGLARLEFIINDEIKIHPNAIIDFEALIMRYDILVEQKKRIENIKKSDLYHKDPFSQEIFQLKQTLDKIRELTVGYDDKEEFYIEKLAEGIATIAAGVWKTLPDGSPAECVVRLSDFKTNEYANLIGGWIYEGEENNPMLGFRGCSRYVHDEFQQAFMLELRAIKKAREWGLKNIIPMLPFCRSPEEAKKIIDIMESEGLIRGQDELKVYVMAEIPSNIICADIFCQYFDGFSIGSNDLTQLTYGVGRDNEKMIPLMNNYNYNTNSEAIRRSVSHLIKTAHQYGKKIGICGQAPSDDSDFLRFLVQEGIDSLSLNFDTFARGRMNTWRTEIIEAKLDDNNKAQSYTFLNECDNLIDKIRIPRGKLRNMVRKQGKIVNQKLLTSTEQFNQIFNTIQQISYDFIKTIDRGEIKKFDDFFKNNQKQLQKFGEKIPILKREIREFGIY
;
A
#
# COMPACT_ATOMS: atom_id res chain seq x y z
N MET A 1 -25.40 -24.57 -38.47
CA MET A 1 -25.29 -23.80 -37.23
C MET A 1 -26.66 -23.80 -36.62
N THR A 2 -26.83 -24.51 -35.52
CA THR A 2 -28.05 -24.45 -34.69
C THR A 2 -28.17 -23.02 -34.16
N ASP A 3 -29.28 -22.35 -34.48
CA ASP A 3 -29.52 -20.97 -34.05
C ASP A 3 -30.12 -21.03 -32.64
N TYR A 4 -29.27 -20.98 -31.62
CA TYR A 4 -29.69 -21.07 -30.22
C TYR A 4 -30.47 -19.81 -29.80
N GLN A 5 -31.65 -19.98 -29.21
CA GLN A 5 -32.47 -18.86 -28.77
C GLN A 5 -32.04 -18.34 -27.39
N TYR A 6 -31.57 -19.24 -26.52
CA TYR A 6 -31.27 -18.94 -25.12
C TYR A 6 -29.81 -19.12 -24.74
N ILE A 7 -28.98 -19.69 -25.63
CA ILE A 7 -27.57 -20.02 -25.39
C ILE A 7 -26.64 -19.19 -26.27
N LYS A 8 -25.49 -18.79 -25.73
CA LYS A 8 -24.43 -18.13 -26.50
C LYS A 8 -23.05 -18.64 -26.07
N PHE A 9 -22.32 -19.27 -26.98
CA PHE A 9 -20.93 -19.69 -26.73
C PHE A 9 -20.01 -18.47 -26.53
N PHE A 10 -19.04 -18.57 -25.61
CA PHE A 10 -18.14 -17.44 -25.29
C PHE A 10 -17.40 -16.90 -26.51
N GLU A 11 -17.02 -17.74 -27.47
CA GLU A 11 -16.41 -17.35 -28.75
C GLU A 11 -17.22 -16.29 -29.53
N ASN A 12 -18.55 -16.32 -29.35
CA ASN A 12 -19.51 -15.44 -30.03
C ASN A 12 -20.01 -14.29 -29.15
N VAL A 13 -19.55 -14.20 -27.91
CA VAL A 13 -19.92 -13.17 -26.94
C VAL A 13 -18.94 -11.99 -27.03
N ARG A 14 -19.45 -10.76 -26.97
CA ARG A 14 -18.65 -9.52 -26.91
C ARG A 14 -19.14 -8.60 -25.81
N VAL A 15 -18.39 -7.53 -25.50
CA VAL A 15 -18.75 -6.56 -24.45
C VAL A 15 -20.15 -5.94 -24.63
N ASN A 16 -20.66 -5.82 -25.86
CA ASN A 16 -22.00 -5.29 -26.12
C ASN A 16 -23.14 -6.24 -25.73
N ASP A 17 -22.83 -7.50 -25.43
CA ASP A 17 -23.80 -8.51 -25.01
C ASP A 17 -24.10 -8.50 -23.50
N VAL A 18 -23.53 -7.58 -22.72
CA VAL A 18 -23.76 -7.47 -21.26
C VAL A 18 -25.25 -7.55 -20.85
N PRO A 19 -26.21 -6.89 -21.53
CA PRO A 19 -27.63 -7.02 -21.18
C PRO A 19 -28.20 -8.44 -21.37
N LEU A 20 -27.54 -9.26 -22.21
CA LEU A 20 -27.96 -10.61 -22.55
C LEU A 20 -27.23 -11.67 -21.71
N VAL A 21 -25.93 -11.52 -21.46
CA VAL A 21 -25.12 -12.56 -20.80
C VAL A 21 -24.50 -12.13 -19.47
N GLY A 22 -24.76 -10.91 -19.02
CA GLY A 22 -24.13 -10.36 -17.82
C GLY A 22 -22.68 -9.92 -18.05
N GLY A 23 -22.14 -9.22 -17.05
CA GLY A 23 -20.80 -8.61 -17.09
C GLY A 23 -19.67 -9.62 -17.26
N LYS A 24 -19.61 -10.62 -16.37
CA LYS A 24 -18.56 -11.67 -16.38
C LYS A 24 -18.51 -12.45 -17.68
N ASN A 25 -19.63 -12.99 -18.16
CA ASN A 25 -19.63 -13.78 -19.39
C ASN A 25 -19.26 -12.92 -20.61
N ALA A 26 -19.71 -11.66 -20.65
CA ALA A 26 -19.35 -10.71 -21.69
C ALA A 26 -17.82 -10.46 -21.71
N SER A 27 -17.23 -10.28 -20.52
CA SER A 27 -15.80 -10.12 -20.36
C SER A 27 -15.01 -11.35 -20.84
N LEU A 28 -15.43 -12.56 -20.47
CA LEU A 28 -14.77 -13.80 -20.91
C LEU A 28 -14.77 -13.98 -22.43
N GLY A 29 -15.90 -13.70 -23.09
CA GLY A 29 -15.98 -13.74 -24.55
C GLY A 29 -15.13 -12.67 -25.23
N GLU A 30 -15.06 -11.48 -24.63
CA GLU A 30 -14.21 -10.39 -25.11
C GLU A 30 -12.72 -10.76 -25.04
N LEU A 31 -12.25 -11.28 -23.91
CA LEU A 31 -10.87 -11.76 -23.71
C LEU A 31 -10.44 -12.77 -24.77
N LEU A 32 -11.30 -13.76 -25.04
CA LEU A 32 -11.02 -14.80 -26.02
C LEU A 32 -10.89 -14.23 -27.44
N SER A 33 -11.60 -13.14 -27.75
CA SER A 33 -11.61 -12.53 -29.08
C SER A 33 -10.30 -11.87 -29.50
N PHE A 34 -9.45 -11.50 -28.54
CA PHE A 34 -8.13 -10.89 -28.81
C PHE A 34 -6.95 -11.77 -28.34
N GLY A 35 -7.19 -13.07 -28.13
CA GLY A 35 -6.12 -14.06 -27.97
C GLY A 35 -5.65 -14.30 -26.53
N ILE A 36 -6.45 -13.92 -25.53
CA ILE A 36 -6.22 -14.37 -24.14
C ILE A 36 -6.79 -15.78 -23.97
N SER A 37 -5.99 -16.65 -23.36
CA SER A 37 -6.41 -18.03 -23.04
C SER A 37 -7.49 -18.01 -21.96
N VAL A 38 -8.72 -18.35 -22.34
CA VAL A 38 -9.88 -18.49 -21.45
C VAL A 38 -10.44 -19.91 -21.62
N PRO A 39 -10.83 -20.61 -20.54
CA PRO A 39 -11.47 -21.92 -20.67
C PRO A 39 -12.75 -21.83 -21.48
N LEU A 40 -13.01 -22.85 -22.32
CA LEU A 40 -14.16 -22.86 -23.23
C LEU A 40 -15.47 -22.90 -22.43
N GLY A 41 -16.55 -22.36 -23.01
CA GLY A 41 -17.83 -22.35 -22.34
C GLY A 41 -18.95 -21.68 -23.12
N PHE A 42 -20.13 -21.65 -22.51
CA PHE A 42 -21.31 -20.95 -23.02
C PHE A 42 -22.09 -20.28 -21.90
N ALA A 43 -22.82 -19.22 -22.26
CA ALA A 43 -23.73 -18.49 -21.38
C ALA A 43 -25.18 -18.90 -21.66
N VAL A 44 -25.90 -19.25 -20.59
CA VAL A 44 -27.36 -19.28 -20.53
C VAL A 44 -27.83 -17.85 -20.32
N THR A 45 -28.49 -17.29 -21.32
CA THR A 45 -28.80 -15.85 -21.39
C THR A 45 -29.83 -15.39 -20.36
N SER A 46 -29.90 -14.09 -20.11
CA SER A 46 -30.91 -13.44 -19.26
C SER A 46 -32.35 -13.68 -19.71
N LYS A 47 -32.57 -14.02 -20.99
CA LYS A 47 -33.87 -14.44 -21.52
C LYS A 47 -34.31 -15.80 -20.96
N ALA A 48 -33.37 -16.70 -20.73
CA ALA A 48 -33.64 -18.01 -20.15
C ALA A 48 -34.13 -17.89 -18.71
N PHE A 49 -33.55 -16.97 -17.95
CA PHE A 49 -33.99 -16.64 -16.59
C PHE A 49 -35.45 -16.17 -16.58
N ASP A 50 -35.81 -15.22 -17.44
CA ASP A 50 -37.21 -14.80 -17.58
C ASP A 50 -38.13 -15.97 -17.95
N TYR A 51 -37.69 -16.81 -18.88
CA TYR A 51 -38.48 -17.95 -19.34
C TYR A 51 -38.77 -18.97 -18.22
N VAL A 52 -37.79 -19.23 -17.33
CA VAL A 52 -37.99 -20.06 -16.13
C VAL A 52 -39.01 -19.42 -15.19
N LEU A 53 -38.91 -18.11 -14.93
CA LEU A 53 -39.82 -17.40 -14.03
C LEU A 53 -41.27 -17.33 -14.56
N ASP A 54 -41.43 -17.27 -15.89
CA ASP A 54 -42.74 -17.08 -16.54
C ASP A 54 -43.45 -18.40 -16.87
N SER A 55 -42.71 -19.51 -16.92
CA SER A 55 -43.24 -20.83 -17.33
C SER A 55 -43.54 -21.78 -16.17
N ASN A 56 -43.16 -21.42 -14.94
CA ASN A 56 -43.45 -22.20 -13.73
C ASN A 56 -44.65 -21.62 -12.99
N PHE A 57 -45.65 -22.46 -12.68
CA PHE A 57 -46.90 -22.04 -12.03
C PHE A 57 -47.14 -22.82 -10.73
N TYR A 58 -47.68 -22.13 -9.73
CA TYR A 58 -48.03 -22.68 -8.43
C TYR A 58 -49.49 -22.37 -8.07
N THR A 59 -50.18 -23.35 -7.50
CA THR A 59 -51.57 -23.19 -7.05
C THR A 59 -51.62 -22.66 -5.63
N ILE A 60 -52.10 -21.42 -5.46
CA ILE A 60 -52.28 -20.79 -4.15
C ILE A 60 -53.74 -20.36 -4.00
N LYS A 61 -54.45 -20.94 -3.02
CA LYS A 61 -55.88 -20.64 -2.76
C LYS A 61 -56.74 -20.74 -4.03
N GLU A 62 -56.60 -21.85 -4.75
CA GLU A 62 -57.37 -22.15 -5.98
C GLU A 62 -57.11 -21.22 -7.18
N LYS A 63 -56.03 -20.41 -7.13
CA LYS A 63 -55.56 -19.63 -8.28
C LYS A 63 -54.16 -20.08 -8.69
N GLU A 64 -53.94 -20.26 -9.99
CA GLU A 64 -52.60 -20.35 -10.56
C GLU A 64 -51.92 -18.99 -10.49
N VAL A 65 -50.67 -19.01 -10.05
CA VAL A 65 -49.81 -17.84 -9.94
C VAL A 65 -48.46 -18.26 -10.50
N SER A 66 -47.91 -17.47 -11.41
CA SER A 66 -46.55 -17.71 -11.94
C SER A 66 -45.50 -17.57 -10.84
N LEU A 67 -44.34 -18.19 -11.01
CA LEU A 67 -43.20 -18.01 -10.13
C LEU A 67 -42.81 -16.53 -10.01
N ARG A 68 -42.81 -15.79 -11.12
CA ARG A 68 -42.57 -14.33 -11.12
C ARG A 68 -43.52 -13.59 -10.17
N GLU A 69 -44.82 -13.86 -10.27
CA GLU A 69 -45.83 -13.23 -9.41
C GLU A 69 -45.68 -13.64 -7.93
N LEU A 70 -45.25 -14.87 -7.66
CA LEU A 70 -44.97 -15.34 -6.31
C LEU A 70 -43.80 -14.57 -5.69
N ILE A 71 -42.69 -14.45 -6.44
CA ILE A 71 -41.49 -13.71 -6.02
C ILE A 71 -41.83 -12.22 -5.82
N ALA A 72 -42.61 -11.62 -6.73
CA ALA A 72 -43.04 -10.21 -6.62
C ALA A 72 -43.82 -9.94 -5.32
N ARG A 73 -44.65 -10.89 -4.87
CA ARG A 73 -45.37 -10.78 -3.59
C ARG A 73 -44.43 -10.79 -2.39
N ASP A 74 -43.39 -11.62 -2.42
CA ASP A 74 -42.43 -11.72 -1.31
C ASP A 74 -41.44 -10.55 -1.29
N ILE A 75 -41.02 -10.02 -2.45
CA ILE A 75 -40.28 -8.76 -2.55
C ILE A 75 -41.07 -7.62 -1.92
N LYS A 76 -42.36 -7.45 -2.25
CA LYS A 76 -43.19 -6.40 -1.64
C LYS A 76 -43.26 -6.50 -0.11
N LYS A 77 -43.21 -7.72 0.44
CA LYS A 77 -43.13 -7.92 1.89
C LYS A 77 -41.73 -7.56 2.42
N ILE A 78 -40.67 -7.90 1.71
CA ILE A 78 -39.28 -7.51 2.04
C ILE A 78 -39.15 -5.99 2.09
N SER A 79 -39.60 -5.26 1.06
CA SER A 79 -39.54 -3.79 1.04
C SER A 79 -40.30 -3.16 2.20
N ASN A 80 -41.43 -3.75 2.62
CA ASN A 80 -42.18 -3.27 3.78
C ASN A 80 -41.49 -3.56 5.12
N GLU A 81 -40.84 -4.71 5.28
CA GLU A 81 -40.09 -5.05 6.49
C GLU A 81 -38.85 -4.15 6.65
N LEU A 82 -38.17 -3.85 5.53
CA LEU A 82 -36.97 -2.98 5.53
C LEU A 82 -37.26 -1.52 5.90
N LYS A 83 -38.50 -1.04 5.80
CA LYS A 83 -38.90 0.30 6.28
C LYS A 83 -38.88 0.44 7.80
N SER A 84 -38.82 -0.66 8.56
CA SER A 84 -39.01 -0.63 10.01
C SER A 84 -37.74 -0.36 10.84
N GLU A 85 -36.56 -0.21 10.23
CA GLU A 85 -35.24 0.03 10.89
C GLU A 85 -34.91 -0.87 12.12
N ASP A 86 -35.63 -1.99 12.31
CA ASP A 86 -35.45 -2.93 13.42
C ASP A 86 -34.54 -4.11 13.01
N ILE A 87 -33.66 -4.55 13.91
CA ILE A 87 -32.78 -5.72 13.75
C ILE A 87 -33.57 -7.00 13.46
N LYS A 88 -34.80 -7.13 14.00
CA LYS A 88 -35.69 -8.26 13.69
C LYS A 88 -36.18 -8.27 12.24
N ALA A 89 -36.06 -7.16 11.50
CA ALA A 89 -36.42 -7.11 10.09
C ALA A 89 -35.45 -7.91 9.22
N VAL A 90 -34.14 -7.91 9.54
CA VAL A 90 -33.11 -8.60 8.74
C VAL A 90 -33.31 -10.11 8.76
N GLU A 91 -33.58 -10.70 9.93
CA GLU A 91 -33.85 -12.15 10.05
C GLU A 91 -35.10 -12.56 9.25
N LYS A 92 -36.15 -11.73 9.28
CA LYS A 92 -37.38 -11.96 8.50
C LYS A 92 -37.17 -11.80 6.99
N VAL A 93 -36.30 -10.88 6.58
CA VAL A 93 -35.90 -10.71 5.17
C VAL A 93 -35.10 -11.93 4.72
N GLY A 94 -34.16 -12.40 5.54
CA GLY A 94 -33.39 -13.60 5.26
C GLY A 94 -34.26 -14.84 5.04
N LYS A 95 -35.28 -15.07 5.89
CA LYS A 95 -36.25 -16.17 5.70
C LYS A 95 -37.03 -16.05 4.39
N LYS A 96 -37.46 -14.84 4.00
CA LYS A 96 -38.18 -14.61 2.74
C LYS A 96 -37.27 -14.82 1.52
N CYS A 97 -36.03 -14.34 1.58
CA CYS A 97 -35.02 -14.57 0.54
C CYS A 97 -34.74 -16.08 0.38
N ALA A 98 -34.59 -16.80 1.49
CA ALA A 98 -34.43 -18.26 1.46
C ALA A 98 -35.62 -18.97 0.80
N ASN A 99 -36.86 -18.54 1.08
CA ASN A 99 -38.05 -19.09 0.43
C ASN A 99 -38.07 -18.81 -1.08
N ILE A 100 -37.73 -17.58 -1.50
CA ILE A 100 -37.64 -17.23 -2.93
C ILE A 100 -36.65 -18.15 -3.63
N ARG A 101 -35.44 -18.32 -3.05
CA ARG A 101 -34.41 -19.19 -3.60
C ARG A 101 -34.88 -20.63 -3.72
N TYR A 102 -35.51 -21.16 -2.66
CA TYR A 102 -36.07 -22.50 -2.66
C TYR A 102 -37.07 -22.71 -3.81
N PHE A 103 -37.99 -21.76 -4.07
CA PHE A 103 -38.93 -21.91 -5.19
C PHE A 103 -38.23 -21.92 -6.55
N ILE A 104 -37.20 -21.10 -6.76
CA ILE A 104 -36.41 -21.10 -8.00
C ILE A 104 -35.66 -22.42 -8.16
N GLU A 105 -34.99 -22.90 -7.10
CA GLU A 105 -34.24 -24.17 -7.10
C GLU A 105 -35.15 -25.38 -7.38
N GLN A 106 -36.41 -25.35 -6.96
CA GLN A 106 -37.39 -26.42 -7.20
C GLN A 106 -38.18 -26.26 -8.52
N SER A 107 -37.88 -25.24 -9.32
CA SER A 107 -38.58 -24.99 -10.59
C SER A 107 -38.18 -25.99 -11.67
N LYS A 108 -39.07 -26.24 -12.63
CA LYS A 108 -38.73 -27.02 -13.82
C LYS A 108 -38.14 -26.09 -14.88
N ILE A 109 -36.96 -26.43 -15.40
CA ILE A 109 -36.46 -25.82 -16.64
C ILE A 109 -37.38 -26.27 -17.80
N PRO A 110 -37.98 -25.35 -18.58
CA PRO A 110 -38.83 -25.72 -19.71
C PRO A 110 -38.09 -26.65 -20.68
N ASP A 111 -38.80 -27.65 -21.23
CA ASP A 111 -38.17 -28.74 -22.01
C ASP A 111 -37.35 -28.21 -23.20
N SER A 112 -37.84 -27.18 -23.90
CA SER A 112 -37.11 -26.52 -25.00
C SER A 112 -35.80 -25.85 -24.56
N LEU A 113 -35.79 -25.25 -23.37
CA LEU A 113 -34.57 -24.65 -22.80
C LEU A 113 -33.60 -25.73 -22.32
N ALA A 114 -34.11 -26.81 -21.70
CA ALA A 114 -33.29 -27.94 -21.28
C ALA A 114 -32.61 -28.61 -22.49
N ASP A 115 -33.34 -28.83 -23.58
CA ASP A 115 -32.78 -29.40 -24.82
C ASP A 115 -31.66 -28.52 -25.38
N GLU A 116 -31.84 -27.20 -25.46
CA GLU A 116 -30.79 -26.26 -25.90
C GLU A 116 -29.55 -26.30 -24.99
N ILE A 117 -29.74 -26.32 -23.66
CA ILE A 117 -28.63 -26.41 -22.69
C ILE A 117 -27.86 -27.71 -22.87
N LEU A 118 -28.54 -28.84 -22.99
CA LEU A 118 -27.92 -30.16 -23.11
C LEU A 118 -27.22 -30.34 -24.46
N GLU A 119 -27.78 -29.80 -25.54
CA GLU A 119 -27.11 -29.80 -26.85
C GLU A 119 -25.86 -28.91 -26.84
N ALA A 120 -25.94 -27.73 -26.22
CA ALA A 120 -24.78 -26.85 -26.06
C ALA A 120 -23.69 -27.48 -25.16
N TYR A 121 -24.09 -28.19 -24.09
CA TYR A 121 -23.19 -28.94 -23.22
C TYR A 121 -22.46 -30.06 -23.97
N LYS A 122 -23.17 -30.86 -24.77
CA LYS A 122 -22.56 -31.89 -25.64
C LYS A 122 -21.60 -31.28 -26.66
N THR A 123 -22.02 -30.21 -27.32
CA THR A 123 -21.18 -29.49 -28.28
C THR A 123 -19.93 -28.92 -27.62
N LEU A 124 -20.03 -28.45 -26.37
CA LEU A 124 -18.88 -27.97 -25.59
C LEU A 124 -17.89 -29.10 -25.31
N ILE A 125 -18.37 -30.28 -24.85
CA ILE A 125 -17.51 -31.46 -24.63
C ILE A 125 -16.83 -31.90 -25.93
N GLU A 126 -17.56 -31.95 -27.04
CA GLU A 126 -17.00 -32.28 -28.35
C GLU A 126 -15.91 -31.29 -28.79
N LYS A 127 -16.08 -29.99 -28.50
CA LYS A 127 -15.08 -28.95 -28.78
C LYS A 127 -13.84 -29.08 -27.90
N ILE A 128 -14.01 -29.45 -26.63
CA ILE A 128 -12.90 -29.73 -25.70
C ILE A 128 -12.11 -30.95 -26.19
N GLY A 129 -12.82 -31.97 -26.68
CA GLY A 129 -12.24 -33.19 -27.26
C GLY A 129 -12.06 -34.34 -26.26
N GLU A 130 -12.37 -34.11 -24.99
CA GLU A 130 -12.33 -35.09 -23.90
C GLU A 130 -13.39 -34.80 -22.83
N GLU A 131 -13.65 -35.79 -21.96
CA GLU A 131 -14.52 -35.60 -20.79
C GLU A 131 -13.90 -34.55 -19.86
N SER A 132 -14.74 -33.67 -19.31
CA SER A 132 -14.29 -32.53 -18.49
C SER A 132 -15.29 -32.20 -17.38
N THR A 133 -14.87 -31.34 -16.45
CA THR A 133 -15.73 -30.78 -15.42
C THR A 133 -15.86 -29.28 -15.63
N PHE A 134 -16.92 -28.69 -15.06
CA PHE A 134 -17.34 -27.34 -15.36
C PHE A 134 -17.54 -26.50 -14.09
N ALA A 135 -17.22 -25.23 -14.18
CA ALA A 135 -17.70 -24.19 -13.29
C ALA A 135 -19.06 -23.67 -13.80
N VAL A 136 -20.05 -23.66 -12.92
CA VAL A 136 -21.35 -23.01 -13.14
C VAL A 136 -21.34 -21.71 -12.34
N ARG A 137 -21.42 -20.58 -13.05
CA ARG A 137 -21.18 -19.24 -12.51
C ARG A 137 -22.30 -18.27 -12.82
N SER A 138 -22.73 -17.57 -11.79
CA SER A 138 -23.66 -16.45 -11.87
C SER A 138 -23.00 -15.21 -12.49
N SER A 139 -23.70 -14.59 -13.47
CA SER A 139 -23.31 -13.34 -14.12
C SER A 139 -24.51 -12.41 -14.24
N ALA A 140 -24.56 -11.37 -13.40
CA ALA A 140 -25.67 -10.43 -13.43
C ALA A 140 -25.49 -9.34 -14.48
N THR A 141 -26.62 -8.88 -15.04
CA THR A 141 -26.67 -7.79 -16.04
C THR A 141 -26.32 -6.41 -15.49
N ALA A 142 -26.32 -6.25 -14.16
CA ALA A 142 -26.02 -5.00 -13.47
C ALA A 142 -24.80 -5.11 -12.53
N GLU A 143 -24.00 -6.18 -12.66
CA GLU A 143 -22.88 -6.48 -11.75
C GLU A 143 -21.73 -5.46 -11.84
N ASP A 144 -21.57 -4.81 -12.99
CA ASP A 144 -20.45 -3.91 -13.32
C ASP A 144 -20.86 -2.41 -13.34
N LEU A 145 -21.98 -2.04 -12.71
CA LEU A 145 -22.38 -0.63 -12.63
C LEU A 145 -21.40 0.16 -11.71
N PRO A 146 -20.92 1.35 -12.10
CA PRO A 146 -19.91 2.12 -11.36
C PRO A 146 -20.27 2.40 -9.88
N ASP A 147 -21.56 2.57 -9.59
CA ASP A 147 -22.07 2.88 -8.25
C ASP A 147 -22.58 1.63 -7.50
N ALA A 148 -22.49 0.43 -8.11
CA ALA A 148 -23.05 -0.80 -7.55
C ALA A 148 -22.13 -2.02 -7.68
N SER A 149 -21.23 -2.16 -6.70
CA SER A 149 -20.44 -3.38 -6.51
C SER A 149 -21.32 -4.51 -5.95
N PHE A 150 -21.78 -5.40 -6.83
CA PHE A 150 -22.40 -6.67 -6.46
C PHE A 150 -21.36 -7.78 -6.18
N ALA A 151 -20.07 -7.42 -6.08
CA ALA A 151 -18.94 -8.33 -6.03
C ALA A 151 -19.01 -9.33 -4.86
N GLY A 152 -18.77 -10.61 -5.15
CA GLY A 152 -18.68 -11.69 -4.16
C GLY A 152 -19.98 -12.02 -3.43
N GLN A 153 -21.14 -11.61 -3.98
CA GLN A 153 -22.45 -11.83 -3.34
C GLN A 153 -23.29 -12.95 -3.96
N GLN A 154 -22.82 -13.54 -5.06
CA GLN A 154 -23.53 -14.55 -5.84
C GLN A 154 -22.73 -15.85 -5.84
N ASP A 155 -23.45 -16.97 -6.03
CA ASP A 155 -22.88 -18.29 -5.86
C ASP A 155 -22.02 -18.67 -7.08
N THR A 156 -20.98 -19.47 -6.83
CA THR A 156 -20.16 -20.12 -7.85
C THR A 156 -19.98 -21.58 -7.45
N HIS A 157 -20.25 -22.47 -8.39
CA HIS A 157 -20.17 -23.90 -8.16
C HIS A 157 -19.09 -24.51 -9.06
N LEU A 158 -18.11 -25.17 -8.44
CA LEU A 158 -16.93 -25.71 -9.11
C LEU A 158 -17.00 -27.24 -9.18
N ASN A 159 -16.31 -27.83 -10.17
CA ASN A 159 -16.23 -29.28 -10.36
C ASN A 159 -17.62 -29.94 -10.53
N ILE A 160 -18.42 -29.41 -11.46
CA ILE A 160 -19.72 -29.95 -11.85
C ILE A 160 -19.56 -30.80 -13.12
N SER A 161 -20.15 -31.99 -13.12
CA SER A 161 -20.20 -32.86 -14.31
C SER A 161 -21.53 -33.61 -14.31
N GLY A 162 -22.03 -33.91 -15.51
CA GLY A 162 -23.30 -34.61 -15.72
C GLY A 162 -24.44 -33.69 -16.16
N GLU A 163 -25.27 -34.20 -17.06
CA GLU A 163 -26.40 -33.46 -17.66
C GLU A 163 -27.40 -32.96 -16.61
N LYS A 164 -27.73 -33.82 -15.64
CA LYS A 164 -28.70 -33.51 -14.59
C LYS A 164 -28.17 -32.41 -13.66
N GLU A 165 -26.90 -32.50 -13.31
CA GLU A 165 -26.26 -31.62 -12.36
C GLU A 165 -26.03 -30.24 -12.97
N ILE A 166 -25.67 -30.14 -14.25
CA ILE A 166 -25.62 -28.86 -14.96
C ILE A 166 -26.98 -28.13 -14.88
N LEU A 167 -28.10 -28.82 -15.14
CA LEU A 167 -29.43 -28.23 -15.04
C LEU A 167 -29.78 -27.80 -13.60
N GLU A 168 -29.43 -28.62 -12.61
CA GLU A 168 -29.65 -28.31 -11.19
C GLU A 168 -28.87 -27.06 -10.74
N TYR A 169 -27.58 -27.00 -11.09
CA TYR A 169 -26.72 -25.88 -10.68
C TYR A 169 -27.04 -24.58 -11.43
N ILE A 170 -27.58 -24.65 -12.65
CA ILE A 170 -28.13 -23.46 -13.33
C ILE A 170 -29.27 -22.84 -12.51
N LEU A 171 -30.18 -23.65 -11.95
CA LEU A 171 -31.26 -23.13 -11.11
C LEU A 171 -30.74 -22.56 -9.78
N LYS A 172 -29.74 -23.20 -9.17
CA LYS A 172 -29.07 -22.67 -7.97
C LYS A 172 -28.43 -21.31 -8.21
N ASP A 173 -27.71 -21.16 -9.32
CA ASP A 173 -27.14 -19.87 -9.70
C ASP A 173 -28.23 -18.84 -9.99
N MET A 174 -29.29 -19.20 -10.73
CA MET A 174 -30.47 -18.33 -10.94
C MET A 174 -31.09 -17.87 -9.61
N ALA A 175 -31.14 -18.75 -8.60
CA ALA A 175 -31.63 -18.42 -7.27
C ALA A 175 -30.70 -17.46 -6.51
N SER A 176 -29.38 -17.53 -6.71
CA SER A 176 -28.38 -16.71 -6.01
C SER A 176 -28.59 -15.21 -6.16
N VAL A 177 -29.24 -14.75 -7.25
CA VAL A 177 -29.59 -13.33 -7.41
C VAL A 177 -30.44 -12.84 -6.22
N PHE A 178 -31.19 -13.72 -5.55
CA PHE A 178 -32.02 -13.45 -4.37
C PHE A 178 -31.37 -13.85 -3.04
N THR A 179 -30.04 -13.87 -2.93
CA THR A 179 -29.40 -13.93 -1.60
C THR A 179 -29.85 -12.74 -0.74
N THR A 180 -29.81 -12.91 0.60
CA THR A 180 -30.20 -11.85 1.55
C THR A 180 -29.41 -10.57 1.30
N ARG A 181 -28.10 -10.69 1.06
CA ARG A 181 -27.18 -9.58 0.81
C ARG A 181 -27.53 -8.84 -0.49
N ALA A 182 -27.65 -9.56 -1.61
CA ALA A 182 -27.96 -8.97 -2.91
C ALA A 182 -29.35 -8.30 -2.92
N THR A 183 -30.32 -8.90 -2.25
CA THR A 183 -31.68 -8.37 -2.15
C THR A 183 -31.75 -7.10 -1.31
N MET A 184 -31.13 -7.09 -0.13
CA MET A 184 -31.08 -5.89 0.71
C MET A 184 -30.34 -4.74 0.05
N TYR A 185 -29.26 -5.03 -0.67
CA TYR A 185 -28.51 -4.03 -1.41
C TYR A 185 -29.39 -3.35 -2.49
N ARG A 186 -30.09 -4.14 -3.32
CA ARG A 186 -30.98 -3.59 -4.37
C ARG A 186 -32.10 -2.73 -3.81
N GLU A 187 -32.73 -3.15 -2.70
CA GLU A 187 -33.74 -2.34 -2.02
C GLU A 187 -33.19 -0.99 -1.55
N ARG A 188 -32.00 -0.98 -0.94
CA ARG A 188 -31.36 0.26 -0.47
C ARG A 188 -30.96 1.18 -1.60
N ALA A 189 -30.49 0.62 -2.72
CA ALA A 189 -30.12 1.36 -3.92
C ALA A 189 -31.34 1.79 -4.76
N GLY A 190 -32.55 1.31 -4.43
CA GLY A 190 -33.78 1.64 -5.16
C GLY A 190 -33.89 0.96 -6.54
N PHE A 191 -33.16 -0.14 -6.77
CA PHE A 191 -33.25 -0.91 -8.01
C PHE A 191 -34.47 -1.82 -8.02
N ASP A 192 -35.17 -1.90 -9.15
CA ASP A 192 -36.21 -2.91 -9.34
C ASP A 192 -35.59 -4.32 -9.40
N HIS A 193 -36.13 -5.24 -8.60
CA HIS A 193 -35.59 -6.59 -8.44
C HIS A 193 -35.67 -7.44 -9.71
N PHE A 194 -36.58 -7.13 -10.63
CA PHE A 194 -36.71 -7.85 -11.91
C PHE A 194 -35.95 -7.18 -13.05
N SER A 195 -35.52 -5.92 -12.87
CA SER A 195 -34.65 -5.22 -13.83
C SER A 195 -33.23 -5.79 -13.87
N VAL A 196 -32.76 -6.35 -12.75
CA VAL A 196 -31.48 -7.06 -12.66
C VAL A 196 -31.70 -8.54 -13.00
N LYS A 197 -31.42 -8.89 -14.26
CA LYS A 197 -31.50 -10.28 -14.73
C LYS A 197 -30.18 -11.01 -14.53
N LEU A 198 -30.26 -12.33 -14.41
CA LEU A 198 -29.10 -13.20 -14.28
C LEU A 198 -28.88 -14.03 -15.56
N SER A 199 -27.63 -14.13 -15.98
CA SER A 199 -27.13 -15.13 -16.90
C SER A 199 -26.26 -16.12 -16.14
N VAL A 200 -26.23 -17.37 -16.59
CA VAL A 200 -25.38 -18.42 -15.99
C VAL A 200 -24.33 -18.84 -17.01
N GLY A 201 -23.05 -18.72 -16.65
CA GLY A 201 -21.92 -19.21 -17.45
C GLY A 201 -21.60 -20.66 -17.09
N ILE A 202 -21.52 -21.53 -18.09
CA ILE A 202 -21.02 -22.89 -17.97
C ILE A 202 -19.65 -22.89 -18.64
N GLN A 203 -18.61 -22.98 -17.82
CA GLN A 203 -17.23 -22.83 -18.23
C GLN A 203 -16.43 -24.07 -17.86
N GLU A 204 -15.61 -24.57 -18.75
CA GLU A 204 -14.67 -25.66 -18.47
C GLU A 204 -13.76 -25.30 -17.27
N MET A 205 -13.52 -26.25 -16.38
CA MET A 205 -12.52 -26.08 -15.33
C MET A 205 -11.13 -25.96 -15.93
N ALA A 206 -10.32 -25.03 -15.45
CA ALA A 206 -8.93 -24.90 -15.91
C ALA A 206 -8.16 -26.21 -15.63
N GLY A 207 -7.63 -26.83 -16.69
CA GLY A 207 -6.99 -28.15 -16.60
C GLY A 207 -7.92 -29.37 -16.66
N GLY A 208 -9.22 -29.17 -16.89
CA GLY A 208 -10.20 -30.25 -17.07
C GLY A 208 -10.26 -31.20 -15.88
N LEU A 209 -10.36 -32.51 -16.16
CA LEU A 209 -10.40 -33.56 -15.13
C LEU A 209 -9.13 -33.66 -14.28
N GLU A 210 -7.97 -33.25 -14.82
CA GLU A 210 -6.71 -33.26 -14.06
C GLU A 210 -6.72 -32.20 -12.96
N GLY A 211 -7.55 -31.16 -13.11
CA GLY A 211 -7.73 -30.09 -12.14
C GLY A 211 -6.67 -28.98 -12.21
N VAL A 212 -6.68 -28.14 -11.18
CA VAL A 212 -5.89 -26.91 -11.12
C VAL A 212 -4.64 -27.13 -10.27
N LYS A 213 -3.48 -26.77 -10.82
CA LYS A 213 -2.19 -26.75 -10.11
C LYS A 213 -2.17 -25.59 -9.11
N SER A 214 -2.39 -24.39 -9.60
CA SER A 214 -2.37 -23.15 -8.84
C SER A 214 -3.32 -22.13 -9.45
N SER A 215 -3.78 -21.17 -8.65
CA SER A 215 -4.66 -20.11 -9.09
C SER A 215 -4.60 -18.92 -8.16
N GLY A 216 -5.18 -17.81 -8.58
CA GLY A 216 -5.26 -16.63 -7.75
C GLY A 216 -5.77 -15.42 -8.51
N VAL A 217 -5.31 -14.26 -8.06
CA VAL A 217 -5.74 -12.95 -8.56
C VAL A 217 -4.54 -12.16 -9.06
N MET A 218 -4.76 -11.27 -10.02
CA MET A 218 -3.75 -10.31 -10.43
C MET A 218 -4.37 -8.97 -10.79
N PHE A 219 -3.61 -7.92 -10.53
CA PHE A 219 -4.02 -6.55 -10.74
C PHE A 219 -3.08 -5.89 -11.73
N THR A 220 -3.67 -5.25 -12.74
CA THR A 220 -2.92 -4.56 -13.80
C THR A 220 -2.18 -3.32 -13.31
N GLU A 221 -2.43 -2.85 -12.09
CA GLU A 221 -1.75 -1.78 -11.37
C GLU A 221 -1.69 -2.22 -9.89
N ASP A 222 -0.85 -1.59 -9.06
CA ASP A 222 -0.82 -1.94 -7.63
C ASP A 222 -2.20 -1.66 -6.99
N PRO A 223 -2.90 -2.67 -6.42
CA PRO A 223 -4.26 -2.48 -5.91
C PRO A 223 -4.30 -1.60 -4.66
N ASP A 224 -3.18 -1.49 -3.94
CA ASP A 224 -3.12 -0.72 -2.69
C ASP A 224 -2.93 0.78 -2.95
N SER A 225 -2.01 1.13 -3.84
CA SER A 225 -1.62 2.52 -4.13
C SER A 225 -2.17 3.08 -5.44
N GLY A 226 -2.68 2.21 -6.32
CA GLY A 226 -2.99 2.58 -7.69
C GLY A 226 -1.74 2.99 -8.49
N ASN A 227 -0.55 2.51 -8.13
CA ASN A 227 0.67 2.80 -8.87
C ASN A 227 0.63 2.08 -10.24
N PRO A 228 0.72 2.83 -11.36
CA PRO A 228 0.58 2.25 -12.68
C PRO A 228 1.84 1.54 -13.18
N ASN A 229 2.95 1.54 -12.44
CA ASN A 229 4.23 1.01 -12.92
C ASN A 229 4.42 -0.49 -12.72
N VAL A 230 3.53 -1.15 -11.95
CA VAL A 230 3.65 -2.59 -11.63
C VAL A 230 2.39 -3.41 -11.92
N VAL A 231 2.54 -4.70 -12.26
CA VAL A 231 1.50 -5.73 -12.11
C VAL A 231 1.73 -6.41 -10.78
N VAL A 232 0.66 -6.66 -10.02
CA VAL A 232 0.72 -7.46 -8.79
C VAL A 232 0.00 -8.78 -9.04
N ILE A 233 0.68 -9.91 -8.84
CA ILE A 233 0.14 -11.25 -9.04
C ILE A 233 0.18 -11.98 -7.70
N ARG A 234 -0.96 -12.51 -7.26
CA ARG A 234 -1.08 -13.35 -6.06
C ARG A 234 -1.56 -14.74 -6.42
N GLY A 235 -0.98 -15.77 -5.81
CA GLY A 235 -1.29 -17.16 -6.13
C GLY A 235 -1.25 -18.10 -4.93
N THR A 236 -2.06 -19.16 -4.99
CA THR A 236 -2.03 -20.28 -4.05
C THR A 236 -2.13 -21.62 -4.79
N TRP A 237 -1.93 -22.72 -4.08
CA TRP A 237 -2.10 -24.07 -4.61
C TRP A 237 -3.58 -24.44 -4.76
N GLY A 238 -3.91 -25.17 -5.82
CA GLY A 238 -5.28 -25.61 -6.08
C GLY A 238 -6.18 -24.48 -6.56
N LEU A 239 -7.46 -24.55 -6.19
CA LEU A 239 -8.51 -23.59 -6.58
C LEU A 239 -8.45 -22.27 -5.79
N GLY A 240 -8.78 -21.17 -6.48
CA GLY A 240 -8.45 -19.81 -6.04
C GLY A 240 -9.44 -19.22 -5.05
N GLU A 241 -10.51 -19.95 -4.74
CA GLU A 241 -11.59 -19.52 -3.84
C GLU A 241 -11.04 -19.09 -2.47
N LEU A 242 -10.04 -19.79 -1.94
CA LEU A 242 -9.42 -19.46 -0.65
C LEU A 242 -8.69 -18.09 -0.67
N ILE A 243 -8.13 -17.70 -1.83
CA ILE A 243 -7.50 -16.38 -2.02
C ILE A 243 -8.56 -15.29 -2.22
N VAL A 244 -9.59 -15.57 -3.02
CA VAL A 244 -10.66 -14.61 -3.32
C VAL A 244 -11.45 -14.29 -2.03
N GLN A 245 -11.64 -15.29 -1.18
CA GLN A 245 -12.20 -15.17 0.16
C GLN A 245 -11.16 -14.74 1.21
N GLY A 246 -9.95 -14.32 0.86
CA GLY A 246 -8.95 -13.84 1.82
C GLY A 246 -8.62 -14.78 2.99
N VAL A 247 -8.96 -16.07 2.88
CA VAL A 247 -8.67 -17.12 3.88
C VAL A 247 -7.19 -17.50 3.79
N GLU A 248 -6.65 -17.51 2.59
CA GLU A 248 -5.23 -17.69 2.30
C GLU A 248 -4.67 -16.41 1.65
N LYS A 249 -3.49 -15.96 2.08
CA LYS A 249 -2.84 -14.77 1.49
C LYS A 249 -2.20 -15.05 0.13
N GLY A 250 -1.68 -16.27 -0.04
CA GLY A 250 -0.93 -16.68 -1.22
C GLY A 250 0.46 -16.04 -1.33
N ASP A 251 1.24 -16.55 -2.27
CA ASP A 251 2.49 -15.93 -2.70
C ASP A 251 2.18 -14.64 -3.47
N GLU A 252 3.06 -13.64 -3.38
CA GLU A 252 2.92 -12.38 -4.11
C GLU A 252 4.15 -12.13 -4.99
N PHE A 253 3.89 -11.69 -6.23
CA PHE A 253 4.89 -11.31 -7.21
C PHE A 253 4.59 -9.90 -7.71
N ILE A 254 5.61 -9.05 -7.77
CA ILE A 254 5.51 -7.71 -8.37
C ILE A 254 6.33 -7.70 -9.65
N VAL A 255 5.68 -7.35 -10.76
CA VAL A 255 6.28 -7.27 -12.09
C VAL A 255 6.30 -5.82 -12.54
N PHE A 256 7.49 -5.31 -12.86
CA PHE A 256 7.70 -3.96 -13.37
C PHE A 256 7.35 -3.85 -14.86
N LYS A 257 6.67 -2.76 -15.24
CA LYS A 257 6.08 -2.56 -16.58
C LYS A 257 6.65 -1.37 -17.36
N HIS A 258 7.87 -0.90 -17.09
CA HIS A 258 8.38 0.30 -17.77
C HIS A 258 8.29 0.19 -19.30
N ASP A 259 8.56 -0.99 -19.83
CA ASP A 259 8.41 -1.31 -21.25
C ASP A 259 7.54 -2.58 -21.35
N PRO A 260 6.42 -2.55 -22.10
CA PRO A 260 5.63 -3.75 -22.39
C PRO A 260 6.44 -4.91 -22.98
N GLU A 261 7.52 -4.61 -23.69
CA GLU A 261 8.41 -5.62 -24.28
C GLU A 261 9.48 -6.15 -23.30
N SER A 262 9.62 -5.52 -22.13
CA SER A 262 10.62 -5.88 -21.11
C SER A 262 10.04 -5.91 -19.69
N LEU A 263 8.97 -6.67 -19.50
CA LEU A 263 8.45 -7.01 -18.18
C LEU A 263 9.51 -7.74 -17.34
N ARG A 264 9.62 -7.40 -16.05
CA ARG A 264 10.57 -8.05 -15.12
C ARG A 264 9.97 -8.24 -13.73
N ILE A 265 10.15 -9.44 -13.17
CA ILE A 265 9.83 -9.69 -11.75
C ILE A 265 10.86 -8.94 -10.91
N ILE A 266 10.39 -8.01 -10.08
CA ILE A 266 11.24 -7.19 -9.20
C ILE A 266 11.07 -7.51 -7.72
N ARG A 267 10.06 -8.32 -7.36
CA ARG A 267 9.84 -8.77 -5.98
C ARG A 267 9.06 -10.07 -5.92
N ARG A 268 9.42 -10.93 -4.97
CA ARG A 268 8.79 -12.20 -4.65
C ARG A 268 8.60 -12.33 -3.13
N GLU A 269 7.38 -12.60 -2.72
CA GLU A 269 7.01 -12.84 -1.33
C GLU A 269 6.44 -14.26 -1.21
N LEU A 270 7.22 -15.13 -0.56
CA LEU A 270 6.81 -16.49 -0.24
C LEU A 270 5.95 -16.47 1.02
N VAL A 271 4.74 -17.03 0.93
CA VAL A 271 3.86 -17.16 2.08
C VAL A 271 3.63 -18.64 2.39
N LYS A 272 3.67 -18.97 3.68
CA LYS A 272 3.33 -20.31 4.15
C LYS A 272 1.86 -20.60 3.85
N LYS A 273 1.61 -21.58 2.99
CA LYS A 273 0.26 -22.00 2.56
C LYS A 273 -0.12 -23.28 3.30
N GLU A 274 -1.08 -23.23 4.21
CA GLU A 274 -1.41 -24.39 5.05
C GLU A 274 -2.44 -25.31 4.41
N LYS A 275 -3.36 -24.75 3.62
CA LYS A 275 -4.46 -25.49 3.01
C LYS A 275 -4.51 -25.23 1.50
N MET A 276 -5.14 -26.16 0.78
CA MET A 276 -5.53 -25.96 -0.62
C MET A 276 -6.94 -26.48 -0.84
N MET A 277 -7.65 -25.89 -1.79
CA MET A 277 -8.93 -26.40 -2.26
C MET A 277 -8.72 -27.25 -3.52
N ILE A 278 -9.25 -28.46 -3.52
CA ILE A 278 -9.16 -29.42 -4.62
C ILE A 278 -10.55 -29.95 -5.00
N PHE A 279 -10.62 -30.69 -6.10
CA PHE A 279 -11.81 -31.45 -6.46
C PHE A 279 -12.03 -32.58 -5.45
N SER A 280 -13.29 -32.80 -5.07
CA SER A 280 -13.67 -33.92 -4.22
C SER A 280 -13.24 -35.25 -4.88
N LYS A 281 -12.50 -36.10 -4.16
CA LYS A 281 -11.96 -37.35 -4.73
C LYS A 281 -13.05 -38.40 -5.02
N GLY A 282 -13.11 -38.84 -6.28
CA GLY A 282 -13.93 -39.96 -6.80
C GLY A 282 -14.85 -39.51 -7.93
N TYR A 283 -15.00 -40.34 -8.99
CA TYR A 283 -15.81 -40.02 -10.20
C TYR A 283 -17.28 -39.67 -9.90
N GLU A 284 -17.80 -40.01 -8.71
CA GLU A 284 -19.18 -39.70 -8.27
C GLU A 284 -19.28 -38.51 -7.30
N LYS A 285 -18.17 -37.86 -6.91
CA LYS A 285 -18.18 -36.75 -5.95
C LYS A 285 -18.03 -35.39 -6.63
N ILE A 286 -19.16 -34.71 -6.74
CA ILE A 286 -19.28 -33.34 -7.26
C ILE A 286 -18.83 -32.33 -6.20
N GLY A 287 -18.28 -31.20 -6.64
CA GLY A 287 -17.87 -30.11 -5.77
C GLY A 287 -16.41 -30.20 -5.31
N THR A 288 -16.09 -29.46 -4.26
CA THR A 288 -14.72 -29.20 -3.81
C THR A 288 -14.53 -29.57 -2.34
N GLU A 289 -13.30 -29.95 -1.98
CA GLU A 289 -12.90 -30.17 -0.59
C GLU A 289 -11.63 -29.36 -0.27
N VAL A 290 -11.52 -28.90 0.98
CA VAL A 290 -10.32 -28.25 1.49
C VAL A 290 -9.46 -29.29 2.19
N VAL A 291 -8.22 -29.43 1.75
CA VAL A 291 -7.26 -30.39 2.30
C VAL A 291 -6.05 -29.68 2.88
N GLN A 292 -5.40 -30.31 3.86
CA GLN A 292 -4.13 -29.82 4.38
C GLN A 292 -3.04 -30.01 3.34
N LEU A 293 -2.25 -28.96 3.11
CA LEU A 293 -1.12 -29.01 2.21
C LEU A 293 0.03 -29.81 2.86
N PRO A 294 0.70 -30.73 2.14
CA PRO A 294 1.90 -31.40 2.64
C PRO A 294 2.96 -30.38 3.09
N GLN A 295 3.64 -30.62 4.22
CA GLN A 295 4.60 -29.68 4.82
C GLN A 295 5.66 -29.19 3.83
N GLU A 296 6.14 -30.09 2.96
CA GLU A 296 7.13 -29.80 1.92
C GLU A 296 6.66 -28.70 0.95
N LYS A 297 5.36 -28.67 0.59
CA LYS A 297 4.80 -27.68 -0.33
C LYS A 297 4.39 -26.35 0.31
N GLN A 298 4.34 -26.28 1.64
CA GLN A 298 3.84 -25.09 2.35
C GLN A 298 4.76 -23.89 2.13
N MET A 299 6.06 -24.14 1.98
CA MET A 299 7.12 -23.14 1.79
C MET A 299 7.72 -23.20 0.38
N GLU A 300 6.88 -23.50 -0.62
CA GLU A 300 7.25 -23.45 -2.04
C GLU A 300 6.38 -22.41 -2.77
N TYR A 301 6.94 -21.75 -3.78
CA TYR A 301 6.18 -20.88 -4.67
C TYR A 301 5.20 -21.69 -5.52
N CYS A 302 3.93 -21.28 -5.54
CA CYS A 302 2.89 -21.92 -6.35
C CYS A 302 3.02 -21.67 -7.87
N LEU A 303 3.86 -20.71 -8.26
CA LEU A 303 4.14 -20.32 -9.64
C LEU A 303 5.63 -20.39 -9.93
N THR A 304 5.94 -20.79 -11.15
CA THR A 304 7.28 -20.64 -11.75
C THR A 304 7.43 -19.24 -12.35
N GLU A 305 8.67 -18.79 -12.55
CA GLU A 305 8.92 -17.48 -13.17
C GLU A 305 8.25 -17.34 -14.55
N ASN A 306 8.30 -18.38 -15.39
CA ASN A 306 7.67 -18.35 -16.70
C ASN A 306 6.14 -18.16 -16.62
N GLU A 307 5.48 -18.80 -15.65
CA GLU A 307 4.04 -18.63 -15.44
C GLU A 307 3.70 -17.21 -14.97
N VAL A 308 4.52 -16.62 -14.09
CA VAL A 308 4.39 -15.22 -13.65
C VAL A 308 4.53 -14.26 -14.84
N MET A 309 5.50 -14.50 -15.73
CA MET A 309 5.69 -13.65 -16.92
C MET A 309 4.51 -13.73 -17.90
N ILE A 310 3.99 -14.94 -18.17
CA ILE A 310 2.79 -15.10 -19.03
C ILE A 310 1.58 -14.37 -18.43
N LEU A 311 1.38 -14.47 -17.12
CA LEU A 311 0.32 -13.76 -16.41
C LEU A 311 0.48 -12.24 -16.53
N ALA A 312 1.70 -11.72 -16.36
CA ALA A 312 1.98 -10.30 -16.50
C ALA A 312 1.75 -9.79 -17.94
N GLU A 313 2.11 -10.57 -18.95
CA GLU A 313 1.81 -10.26 -20.36
C GLU A 313 0.30 -10.21 -20.62
N TYR A 314 -0.47 -11.17 -20.07
CA TYR A 314 -1.93 -11.15 -20.16
C TYR A 314 -2.51 -9.95 -19.45
N ALA A 315 -2.04 -9.62 -18.24
CA ALA A 315 -2.48 -8.43 -17.51
C ALA A 315 -2.29 -7.16 -18.34
N GLN A 316 -1.14 -7.00 -19.01
CA GLN A 316 -0.87 -5.84 -19.84
C GLN A 316 -1.74 -5.79 -21.10
N LYS A 317 -1.86 -6.89 -21.83
CA LYS A 317 -2.75 -6.97 -23.01
C LYS A 317 -4.20 -6.63 -22.65
N ILE A 318 -4.67 -7.13 -21.50
CA ILE A 318 -6.02 -6.85 -20.99
C ILE A 318 -6.14 -5.36 -20.63
N ARG A 319 -5.15 -4.78 -19.94
CA ARG A 319 -5.11 -3.35 -19.57
C ARG A 319 -5.16 -2.44 -20.79
N ASP A 320 -4.42 -2.79 -21.84
CA ASP A 320 -4.32 -2.03 -23.08
C ASP A 320 -5.64 -2.10 -23.88
N HIS A 321 -6.26 -3.28 -23.96
CA HIS A 321 -7.55 -3.47 -24.64
C HIS A 321 -8.68 -2.67 -23.98
N TYR A 322 -8.80 -2.75 -22.65
CA TYR A 322 -9.87 -2.07 -21.93
C TYR A 322 -9.60 -0.59 -21.64
N GLY A 323 -8.35 -0.14 -21.76
CA GLY A 323 -7.97 1.25 -21.50
C GLY A 323 -8.14 1.71 -20.04
N ARG A 324 -8.42 0.79 -19.11
CA ARG A 324 -8.61 1.07 -17.66
C ARG A 324 -8.03 -0.04 -16.78
N ARG A 325 -7.88 0.26 -15.49
CA ARG A 325 -7.44 -0.69 -14.45
C ARG A 325 -8.34 -1.92 -14.40
N MET A 326 -7.74 -3.09 -14.33
CA MET A 326 -8.41 -4.39 -14.29
C MET A 326 -7.94 -5.25 -13.12
N ASP A 327 -8.91 -5.93 -12.52
CA ASP A 327 -8.82 -7.03 -11.56
C ASP A 327 -9.12 -8.34 -12.30
N ILE A 328 -8.20 -9.31 -12.22
CA ILE A 328 -8.19 -10.50 -13.07
C ILE A 328 -7.97 -11.74 -12.22
N GLU A 329 -8.86 -12.72 -12.35
CA GLU A 329 -8.69 -14.05 -11.76
C GLU A 329 -8.07 -14.99 -12.79
N TRP A 330 -7.12 -15.82 -12.34
CA TRP A 330 -6.37 -16.72 -13.20
C TRP A 330 -6.21 -18.11 -12.58
N ALA A 331 -5.97 -19.10 -13.42
CA ALA A 331 -5.68 -20.47 -13.01
C ALA A 331 -4.64 -21.11 -13.95
N VAL A 332 -3.76 -21.91 -13.37
CA VAL A 332 -2.83 -22.79 -14.07
C VAL A 332 -3.35 -24.22 -13.95
N GLY A 333 -3.72 -24.82 -15.08
CA GLY A 333 -4.16 -26.20 -15.12
C GLY A 333 -3.00 -27.16 -14.84
N ASN A 334 -3.29 -28.39 -14.40
CA ASN A 334 -2.26 -29.44 -14.29
C ASN A 334 -1.63 -29.82 -15.63
N ASN A 335 -2.30 -29.48 -16.74
CA ASN A 335 -1.77 -29.51 -18.10
C ASN A 335 -0.69 -28.44 -18.40
N GLY A 336 -0.35 -27.57 -17.44
CA GLY A 336 0.68 -26.52 -17.54
C GLY A 336 0.25 -25.26 -18.29
N LYS A 337 -1.02 -25.15 -18.72
CA LYS A 337 -1.53 -23.96 -19.42
C LYS A 337 -2.05 -22.92 -18.43
N VAL A 338 -1.78 -21.65 -18.74
CA VAL A 338 -2.28 -20.48 -18.02
C VAL A 338 -3.62 -20.05 -18.63
N TYR A 339 -4.61 -19.86 -17.77
CA TYR A 339 -5.96 -19.46 -18.12
C TYR A 339 -6.38 -18.22 -17.34
N ILE A 340 -7.09 -17.30 -17.99
CA ILE A 340 -7.84 -16.24 -17.34
C ILE A 340 -9.27 -16.74 -17.14
N VAL A 341 -9.73 -16.73 -15.90
CA VAL A 341 -11.05 -17.26 -15.52
C VAL A 341 -12.06 -16.16 -15.20
N GLN A 342 -11.61 -14.92 -15.00
CA GLN A 342 -12.45 -13.74 -14.88
C GLN A 342 -11.60 -12.48 -15.10
N ALA A 343 -12.17 -11.41 -15.67
CA ALA A 343 -11.56 -10.09 -15.68
C ALA A 343 -12.64 -9.01 -15.55
N ARG A 344 -12.38 -7.98 -14.76
CA ARG A 344 -13.31 -6.86 -14.57
C ARG A 344 -12.56 -5.56 -14.27
N PRO A 345 -13.19 -4.39 -14.49
CA PRO A 345 -12.63 -3.12 -14.05
C PRO A 345 -12.41 -3.09 -12.53
N GLU A 346 -11.30 -2.49 -12.10
CA GLU A 346 -11.03 -2.20 -10.69
C GLU A 346 -11.85 -0.97 -10.24
N THR A 347 -12.55 -1.05 -9.10
CA THR A 347 -13.56 -0.06 -8.67
C THR A 347 -13.12 0.89 -7.54
N VAL A 348 -12.08 0.55 -6.77
CA VAL A 348 -11.66 1.27 -5.57
C VAL A 348 -10.96 2.58 -5.94
N HIS A 349 -10.08 2.55 -6.93
CA HIS A 349 -9.32 3.74 -7.35
C HIS A 349 -9.84 4.39 -8.62
N SER A 350 -10.77 3.76 -9.35
CA SER A 350 -11.36 4.36 -10.56
C SER A 350 -12.35 5.50 -10.25
N ILE A 351 -12.85 5.58 -9.01
CA ILE A 351 -13.80 6.61 -8.54
C ILE A 351 -13.08 7.86 -7.98
N LYS A 352 -11.85 7.71 -7.47
CA LYS A 352 -11.06 8.82 -6.91
C LYS A 352 -10.03 9.27 -7.95
N GLY A 353 -10.09 10.54 -8.35
CA GLY A 353 -8.98 11.17 -9.07
C GLY A 353 -7.69 11.19 -8.23
N ASP A 354 -6.68 11.95 -8.66
CA ASP A 354 -5.41 12.15 -7.93
C ASP A 354 -5.59 13.02 -6.65
N VAL A 355 -6.54 12.64 -5.80
CA VAL A 355 -6.96 13.34 -4.58
C VAL A 355 -6.71 12.45 -3.38
N GLU A 356 -5.89 12.91 -2.43
CA GLU A 356 -5.64 12.21 -1.17
C GLU A 356 -5.85 13.12 0.03
N ASP A 357 -6.32 12.52 1.14
CA ASP A 357 -6.37 13.19 2.43
C ASP A 357 -5.03 12.99 3.15
N VAL A 358 -4.33 14.09 3.44
CA VAL A 358 -3.12 14.09 4.28
C VAL A 358 -3.53 14.48 5.70
N PHE A 359 -3.25 13.60 6.66
CA PHE A 359 -3.59 13.80 8.06
C PHE A 359 -2.40 14.39 8.83
N TYR A 360 -2.70 15.21 9.83
CA TYR A 360 -1.70 15.87 10.68
C TYR A 360 -2.13 15.79 12.14
N LEU A 361 -1.22 15.38 13.02
CA LEU A 361 -1.41 15.56 14.46
C LEU A 361 -1.34 17.05 14.82
N LEU A 362 -2.21 17.47 15.73
CA LEU A 362 -2.23 18.83 16.30
C LEU A 362 -1.59 18.89 17.70
N GLU A 363 -1.15 17.74 18.20
CA GLU A 363 -0.45 17.57 19.48
C GLU A 363 0.92 16.96 19.24
N ASP A 364 1.90 17.32 20.07
CA ASP A 364 3.28 16.86 19.97
C ASP A 364 3.41 15.37 20.37
N PRO A 365 3.78 14.47 19.45
CA PRO A 365 3.94 13.05 19.75
C PRO A 365 4.94 12.75 20.87
N GLU A 366 6.04 13.52 20.97
CA GLU A 366 7.06 13.28 21.99
C GLU A 366 6.53 13.58 23.39
N GLU A 367 5.78 14.67 23.53
CA GLU A 367 5.12 15.03 24.79
C GLU A 367 4.02 14.03 25.17
N LEU A 368 3.29 13.50 24.19
CA LEU A 368 2.32 12.42 24.42
C LEU A 368 2.99 11.13 24.89
N ALA A 369 4.13 10.78 24.29
CA ALA A 369 4.91 9.61 24.67
C ALA A 369 5.46 9.74 26.10
N LYS A 370 6.01 10.91 26.47
CA LYS A 370 6.47 11.20 27.85
C LYS A 370 5.37 11.09 28.90
N GLN A 371 4.10 11.24 28.50
CA GLN A 371 2.93 11.06 29.37
C GLN A 371 2.49 9.59 29.51
N ASN A 372 3.25 8.62 28.96
CA ASN A 372 2.92 7.19 28.92
C ASN A 372 1.56 6.90 28.25
N LEU A 373 1.21 7.67 27.22
CA LEU A 373 -0.04 7.51 26.46
C LEU A 373 0.12 6.62 25.22
N LEU A 374 1.35 6.30 24.82
CA LEU A 374 1.65 5.45 23.67
C LEU A 374 1.61 3.97 24.06
N VAL A 375 1.01 3.13 23.22
CA VAL A 375 1.13 1.66 23.34
C VAL A 375 2.44 1.20 22.68
N GLU A 376 3.29 0.52 23.45
CA GLU A 376 4.65 0.13 23.03
C GLU A 376 4.70 -0.82 21.82
N ASN A 377 3.65 -1.63 21.60
CA ASN A 377 3.57 -2.52 20.43
C ASN A 377 2.42 -2.11 19.51
N SER A 378 2.70 -1.12 18.65
CA SER A 378 1.72 -0.57 17.73
C SER A 378 1.68 -1.28 16.37
N GLY A 379 2.36 -2.41 16.15
CA GLY A 379 2.30 -3.17 14.89
C GLY A 379 2.75 -2.39 13.65
N ILE A 380 2.19 -2.70 12.48
CA ILE A 380 2.50 -2.06 11.18
C ILE A 380 1.35 -1.16 10.74
N ALA A 381 1.66 0.10 10.42
CA ALA A 381 0.69 1.06 9.91
C ALA A 381 0.25 0.73 8.48
N ILE A 382 -1.06 0.81 8.24
CA ILE A 382 -1.68 0.63 6.92
C ILE A 382 -2.25 1.96 6.44
N GLY A 383 -1.68 2.46 5.34
CA GLY A 383 -2.02 3.77 4.80
C GLY A 383 -1.49 4.91 5.67
N ARG A 384 -2.05 6.12 5.49
CA ARG A 384 -1.62 7.33 6.19
C ARG A 384 -2.79 8.11 6.80
N ARG A 385 -3.57 7.43 7.64
CA ARG A 385 -4.79 7.98 8.24
C ARG A 385 -4.68 8.09 9.75
N ILE A 386 -5.48 8.98 10.32
CA ILE A 386 -5.72 9.04 11.75
C ILE A 386 -7.18 8.68 12.02
N GLY A 387 -7.38 7.74 12.93
CA GLY A 387 -8.67 7.22 13.36
C GLY A 387 -8.87 7.45 14.85
N TYR A 388 -10.10 7.72 15.29
CA TYR A 388 -10.43 7.77 16.72
C TYR A 388 -11.81 7.20 16.93
N GLY A 389 -11.98 6.47 18.03
CA GLY A 389 -13.24 5.82 18.34
C GLY A 389 -13.22 5.00 19.62
N LYS A 390 -14.39 4.44 19.95
CA LYS A 390 -14.54 3.56 21.10
C LYS A 390 -13.95 2.19 20.81
N VAL A 391 -13.16 1.65 21.72
CA VAL A 391 -12.53 0.33 21.58
C VAL A 391 -13.58 -0.78 21.68
N LYS A 392 -13.63 -1.63 20.66
CA LYS A 392 -14.44 -2.84 20.60
C LYS A 392 -13.54 -4.03 20.35
N ILE A 393 -13.28 -4.78 21.42
CA ILE A 393 -12.53 -6.03 21.35
C ILE A 393 -13.52 -7.14 20.99
N ILE A 394 -13.37 -7.71 19.80
CA ILE A 394 -14.28 -8.72 19.27
C ILE A 394 -13.45 -9.91 18.78
N GLU A 395 -13.46 -11.00 19.54
CA GLU A 395 -12.71 -12.22 19.23
C GLU A 395 -13.44 -13.13 18.24
N ASN A 396 -14.77 -13.04 18.18
CA ASN A 396 -15.59 -13.84 17.30
C ASN A 396 -16.54 -12.96 16.49
N ILE A 397 -16.62 -13.23 15.18
CA ILE A 397 -17.49 -12.49 14.28
C ILE A 397 -18.97 -12.53 14.66
N ASN A 398 -19.41 -13.56 15.41
CA ASN A 398 -20.78 -13.61 15.93
C ASN A 398 -21.14 -12.40 16.78
N ASP A 399 -20.15 -11.71 17.36
CA ASP A 399 -20.34 -10.49 18.16
C ASP A 399 -20.08 -9.21 17.35
N ALA A 400 -19.75 -9.29 16.05
CA ALA A 400 -19.48 -8.15 15.18
C ALA A 400 -20.69 -7.21 15.03
N TYR A 401 -21.91 -7.68 15.29
CA TYR A 401 -23.11 -6.83 15.34
C TYR A 401 -23.08 -5.77 16.46
N LEU A 402 -22.14 -5.88 17.41
CA LEU A 402 -21.94 -4.89 18.47
C LEU A 402 -21.17 -3.65 17.99
N LEU A 403 -20.53 -3.73 16.82
CA LEU A 403 -19.81 -2.62 16.20
C LEU A 403 -20.78 -1.53 15.76
N ARG A 404 -20.38 -0.28 16.02
CA ARG A 404 -21.10 0.91 15.58
C ARG A 404 -20.18 1.77 14.73
N GLU A 405 -20.80 2.65 13.96
CA GLU A 405 -20.11 3.69 13.21
C GLU A 405 -19.15 4.48 14.12
N GLY A 406 -17.91 4.61 13.68
CA GLY A 406 -16.83 5.27 14.39
C GLY A 406 -16.10 4.43 15.44
N ASP A 407 -16.51 3.19 15.72
CA ASP A 407 -15.79 2.32 16.68
C ASP A 407 -14.39 1.93 16.16
N ILE A 408 -13.49 1.61 17.09
CA ILE A 408 -12.17 1.00 16.81
C ILE A 408 -12.28 -0.49 17.07
N LEU A 409 -12.25 -1.29 15.99
CA LEU A 409 -12.25 -2.75 16.10
C LEU A 409 -10.85 -3.24 16.49
N ILE A 410 -10.79 -4.08 17.53
CA ILE A 410 -9.58 -4.82 17.91
C ILE A 410 -9.91 -6.31 17.90
N THR A 411 -9.14 -7.08 17.14
CA THR A 411 -9.34 -8.52 16.99
C THR A 411 -8.04 -9.25 16.67
N GLU A 412 -8.01 -10.57 16.75
CA GLU A 412 -6.81 -11.35 16.41
C GLU A 412 -6.54 -11.27 14.89
N GLU A 413 -7.57 -11.50 14.09
CA GLU A 413 -7.54 -11.46 12.63
C GLU A 413 -8.93 -11.14 12.06
N THR A 414 -9.00 -10.77 10.78
CA THR A 414 -10.27 -10.58 10.06
C THR A 414 -10.29 -11.44 8.81
N ASN A 415 -11.51 -11.76 8.35
CA ASN A 415 -11.82 -12.50 7.13
C ASN A 415 -12.96 -11.78 6.37
N PRO A 416 -13.36 -12.18 5.15
CA PRO A 416 -14.34 -11.43 4.33
C PRO A 416 -15.67 -11.15 5.00
N ASP A 417 -16.11 -12.01 5.92
CA ASP A 417 -17.37 -11.83 6.62
C ASP A 417 -17.36 -10.53 7.46
N TRP A 418 -16.19 -10.05 7.87
CA TRP A 418 -16.02 -8.78 8.60
C TRP A 418 -16.24 -7.53 7.75
N THR A 419 -16.10 -7.64 6.42
CA THR A 419 -16.09 -6.48 5.50
C THR A 419 -17.31 -5.58 5.68
N SER A 420 -18.49 -6.18 5.87
CA SER A 420 -19.74 -5.43 6.04
C SER A 420 -19.80 -4.66 7.36
N TYR A 421 -19.10 -5.13 8.39
CA TYR A 421 -19.04 -4.53 9.72
C TYR A 421 -17.91 -3.51 9.86
N MET A 422 -16.88 -3.60 9.01
CA MET A 422 -15.77 -2.65 8.98
C MET A 422 -16.14 -1.31 8.34
N GLN A 423 -17.28 -1.24 7.64
CA GLN A 423 -17.76 -0.01 7.02
C GLN A 423 -18.02 1.09 8.06
N ASN A 424 -17.44 2.27 7.81
CA ASN A 424 -17.58 3.45 8.66
C ASN A 424 -17.02 3.29 10.09
N LEU A 425 -16.08 2.36 10.31
CA LEU A 425 -15.32 2.31 11.57
C LEU A 425 -14.35 3.49 11.70
N GLY A 426 -14.01 3.84 12.94
CA GLY A 426 -12.93 4.79 13.22
C GLY A 426 -11.55 4.21 12.87
N GLY A 427 -11.44 2.88 12.88
CA GLY A 427 -10.22 2.15 12.51
C GLY A 427 -10.22 0.70 12.98
N VAL A 428 -9.19 -0.05 12.55
CA VAL A 428 -9.06 -1.49 12.79
C VAL A 428 -7.64 -1.83 13.21
N ILE A 429 -7.51 -2.54 14.33
CA ILE A 429 -6.23 -3.04 14.84
C ILE A 429 -6.29 -4.56 14.91
N THR A 430 -5.37 -5.26 14.24
CA THR A 430 -5.27 -6.72 14.34
C THR A 430 -3.99 -7.18 15.00
N GLU A 431 -4.09 -8.22 15.83
CA GLU A 431 -2.93 -8.84 16.49
C GLU A 431 -2.04 -9.54 15.48
N ARG A 432 -2.64 -10.22 14.50
CA ARG A 432 -1.95 -10.88 13.40
C ARG A 432 -2.26 -10.19 12.08
N GLY A 433 -1.33 -10.30 11.15
CA GLY A 433 -1.48 -9.72 9.81
C GLY A 433 -0.23 -9.00 9.36
N GLY A 434 -0.06 -8.93 8.05
CA GLY A 434 0.98 -8.11 7.43
C GLY A 434 0.31 -7.09 6.51
N PRO A 435 1.08 -6.27 5.79
CA PRO A 435 0.54 -5.23 4.91
C PRO A 435 -0.44 -5.72 3.84
N THR A 436 -0.50 -7.02 3.58
CA THR A 436 -1.34 -7.67 2.55
C THR A 436 -2.46 -8.52 3.14
N CYS A 437 -2.69 -8.50 4.46
CA CYS A 437 -3.78 -9.28 5.05
C CYS A 437 -5.16 -8.68 4.73
N HIS A 438 -6.21 -9.45 4.92
CA HIS A 438 -7.60 -9.01 4.72
C HIS A 438 -7.90 -7.67 5.43
N ALA A 439 -7.52 -7.52 6.71
CA ALA A 439 -7.71 -6.27 7.45
C ALA A 439 -7.05 -5.08 6.75
N ALA A 440 -5.83 -5.26 6.23
CA ALA A 440 -5.09 -4.21 5.56
C ALA A 440 -5.74 -3.82 4.23
N ILE A 441 -6.12 -4.81 3.40
CA ILE A 441 -6.77 -4.59 2.10
C ILE A 441 -8.10 -3.86 2.30
N VAL A 442 -9.00 -4.42 3.11
CA VAL A 442 -10.34 -3.85 3.33
C VAL A 442 -10.24 -2.48 3.99
N SER A 443 -9.29 -2.26 4.90
CA SER A 443 -9.12 -0.94 5.52
C SER A 443 -8.68 0.14 4.51
N ARG A 444 -7.87 -0.23 3.51
CA ARG A 444 -7.51 0.67 2.39
C ARG A 444 -8.73 0.99 1.54
N GLU A 445 -9.49 -0.02 1.14
CA GLU A 445 -10.71 0.14 0.33
C GLU A 445 -11.73 1.05 1.03
N LEU A 446 -11.98 0.77 2.30
CA LEU A 446 -12.94 1.53 3.13
C LEU A 446 -12.39 2.86 3.63
N ASN A 447 -11.11 3.17 3.36
CA ASN A 447 -10.44 4.36 3.85
C ASN A 447 -10.58 4.52 5.38
N ILE A 448 -10.20 3.52 6.16
CA ILE A 448 -10.20 3.59 7.63
C ILE A 448 -8.77 3.42 8.15
N ALA A 449 -8.44 4.07 9.28
CA ALA A 449 -7.11 3.95 9.86
C ALA A 449 -6.88 2.50 10.33
N SER A 450 -5.74 1.90 10.00
CA SER A 450 -5.51 0.51 10.35
C SER A 450 -4.07 0.21 10.73
N ILE A 451 -3.95 -0.68 11.70
CA ILE A 451 -2.71 -1.24 12.20
C ILE A 451 -2.86 -2.76 12.17
N VAL A 452 -1.85 -3.47 11.68
CA VAL A 452 -1.86 -4.94 11.62
C VAL A 452 -0.57 -5.51 12.19
N GLY A 453 -0.64 -6.70 12.78
CA GLY A 453 0.55 -7.32 13.39
C GLY A 453 0.99 -6.63 14.68
N ALA A 454 0.04 -6.09 15.45
CA ALA A 454 0.31 -5.53 16.76
C ALA A 454 0.27 -6.65 17.81
N ASP A 455 1.40 -7.30 18.08
CA ASP A 455 1.42 -8.49 18.94
C ASP A 455 0.89 -8.19 20.35
N ASN A 456 0.09 -9.12 20.89
CA ASN A 456 -0.55 -9.02 22.21
C ASN A 456 -1.54 -7.84 22.38
N ILE A 457 -1.93 -7.14 21.30
CA ILE A 457 -2.79 -5.96 21.41
C ILE A 457 -4.15 -6.25 22.04
N VAL A 458 -4.74 -7.42 21.78
CA VAL A 458 -6.03 -7.84 22.37
C VAL A 458 -5.91 -7.88 23.89
N GLN A 459 -4.84 -8.45 24.42
CA GLN A 459 -4.60 -8.54 25.87
C GLN A 459 -4.29 -7.17 26.48
N ILE A 460 -3.41 -6.40 25.85
CA ILE A 460 -3.06 -5.03 26.29
C ILE A 460 -4.33 -4.18 26.41
N MET A 461 -5.21 -4.23 25.40
CA MET A 461 -6.41 -3.39 25.38
C MET A 461 -7.49 -3.85 26.35
N LYS A 462 -7.57 -5.15 26.67
CA LYS A 462 -8.42 -5.64 27.78
C LYS A 462 -7.96 -5.07 29.11
N GLU A 463 -6.66 -4.98 29.34
CA GLU A 463 -6.10 -4.39 30.57
C GLU A 463 -6.38 -2.89 30.64
N LYS A 464 -6.15 -2.16 29.55
CA LYS A 464 -6.46 -0.71 29.49
C LYS A 464 -7.95 -0.41 29.65
N GLN A 465 -8.85 -1.26 29.14
CA GLN A 465 -10.29 -1.12 29.40
C GLN A 465 -10.65 -1.29 30.88
N ARG A 466 -9.95 -2.17 31.62
CA ARG A 466 -10.13 -2.29 33.08
C ARG A 466 -9.65 -1.06 33.83
N ASP A 467 -8.63 -0.39 33.30
CA ASP A 467 -8.14 0.90 33.80
C ASP A 467 -9.04 2.09 33.42
N GLY A 468 -10.16 1.84 32.71
CA GLY A 468 -11.15 2.85 32.32
C GLY A 468 -10.91 3.51 30.97
N ILE A 469 -9.94 3.03 30.18
CA ILE A 469 -9.70 3.54 28.82
C ILE A 469 -10.68 2.90 27.84
N GLU A 470 -11.70 3.65 27.45
CA GLU A 470 -12.71 3.19 26.48
C GLU A 470 -12.46 3.67 25.05
N TYR A 471 -11.62 4.68 24.83
CA TYR A 471 -11.38 5.31 23.53
C TYR A 471 -9.89 5.41 23.24
N VAL A 472 -9.53 5.28 21.97
CA VAL A 472 -8.14 5.39 21.49
C VAL A 472 -8.07 6.18 20.18
N THR A 473 -6.89 6.71 19.90
CA THR A 473 -6.55 7.27 18.59
C THR A 473 -5.51 6.38 17.91
N ILE A 474 -5.78 5.96 16.68
CA ILE A 474 -4.83 5.31 15.78
C ILE A 474 -4.21 6.39 14.92
N ASP A 475 -2.89 6.53 14.97
CA ASP A 475 -2.14 7.41 14.09
C ASP A 475 -1.24 6.60 13.16
N CYS A 476 -1.46 6.78 11.86
CA CYS A 476 -0.65 6.24 10.77
C CYS A 476 -0.13 7.35 9.85
N SER A 477 -0.33 8.63 10.19
CA SER A 477 -0.16 9.78 9.28
C SER A 477 1.24 9.88 8.67
N GLU A 478 2.27 9.57 9.46
CA GLU A 478 3.67 9.61 9.03
C GLU A 478 4.17 8.28 8.43
N GLY A 479 3.28 7.28 8.31
CA GLY A 479 3.64 5.92 7.91
C GLY A 479 4.20 5.06 9.04
N GLU A 480 4.27 5.61 10.26
CA GLU A 480 4.55 4.89 11.50
C GLU A 480 3.25 4.55 12.21
N SER A 481 3.23 3.45 12.95
CA SER A 481 2.07 3.05 13.75
C SER A 481 2.17 3.61 15.16
N ARG A 482 1.12 4.32 15.60
CA ARG A 482 1.00 4.78 16.98
C ARG A 482 -0.42 4.58 17.46
N ILE A 483 -0.56 3.92 18.61
CA ILE A 483 -1.85 3.78 19.29
C ILE A 483 -1.80 4.65 20.56
N TRP A 484 -2.59 5.71 20.58
CA TRP A 484 -2.68 6.63 21.69
C TRP A 484 -3.87 6.29 22.59
N LEU A 485 -3.62 6.13 23.89
CA LEU A 485 -4.63 5.83 24.92
C LEU A 485 -5.49 7.05 25.30
N LYS A 486 -5.60 8.02 24.40
CA LYS A 486 -6.47 9.17 24.52
C LYS A 486 -7.02 9.62 23.17
N ASP A 487 -7.96 10.52 23.26
CA ASP A 487 -8.43 11.37 22.17
C ASP A 487 -7.34 12.39 21.82
N VAL A 488 -6.62 12.14 20.73
CA VAL A 488 -5.56 13.03 20.23
C VAL A 488 -6.15 13.90 19.14
N GLU A 489 -5.92 15.20 19.24
CA GLU A 489 -6.40 16.16 18.25
C GLU A 489 -5.61 16.07 16.95
N TYR A 490 -6.34 15.98 15.84
CA TYR A 490 -5.76 15.94 14.50
C TYR A 490 -6.59 16.74 13.49
N ASP A 491 -6.02 17.03 12.33
CA ASP A 491 -6.70 17.61 11.18
C ASP A 491 -6.32 16.88 9.90
N SER A 492 -7.02 17.16 8.80
CA SER A 492 -6.67 16.64 7.47
C SER A 492 -6.92 17.66 6.38
N ASP A 493 -6.08 17.60 5.35
CA ASP A 493 -6.22 18.38 4.12
C ASP A 493 -6.37 17.44 2.94
N THR A 494 -7.38 17.70 2.11
CA THR A 494 -7.59 16.99 0.85
C THR A 494 -6.77 17.68 -0.24
N ILE A 495 -5.78 16.99 -0.78
CA ILE A 495 -4.83 17.51 -1.78
C ILE A 495 -5.10 16.84 -3.11
N GLU A 496 -5.28 17.65 -4.15
CA GLU A 496 -5.35 17.19 -5.54
C GLU A 496 -3.96 17.34 -6.18
N PHE A 497 -3.16 16.28 -6.15
CA PHE A 497 -1.76 16.31 -6.55
C PHE A 497 -1.56 16.73 -8.01
N ALA A 498 -2.50 16.37 -8.90
CA ALA A 498 -2.48 16.77 -10.31
C ALA A 498 -2.59 18.30 -10.52
N LYS A 499 -3.10 19.06 -9.53
CA LYS A 499 -3.22 20.52 -9.59
C LYS A 499 -2.02 21.26 -9.00
N LEU A 500 -1.05 20.55 -8.41
CA LEU A 500 0.15 21.19 -7.90
C LEU A 500 0.95 21.82 -9.04
N PRO A 501 1.53 23.02 -8.84
CA PRO A 501 2.31 23.69 -9.87
C PRO A 501 3.59 22.91 -10.17
N ILE A 502 4.03 22.98 -11.43
CA ILE A 502 5.34 22.48 -11.85
C ILE A 502 6.40 23.50 -11.45
N THR A 503 7.52 23.02 -10.92
CA THR A 503 8.67 23.83 -10.47
C THR A 503 9.91 23.52 -11.30
N ARG A 504 10.86 24.47 -11.35
CA ARG A 504 12.16 24.25 -11.99
C ARG A 504 13.09 23.43 -11.09
N THR A 505 13.17 23.79 -9.80
CA THR A 505 13.81 22.99 -8.76
C THR A 505 12.94 21.76 -8.52
N LYS A 506 13.54 20.57 -8.64
CA LYS A 506 12.81 19.30 -8.48
C LYS A 506 12.43 19.12 -7.02
N VAL A 507 11.18 18.79 -6.76
CA VAL A 507 10.71 18.50 -5.40
C VAL A 507 10.52 16.99 -5.30
N LEU A 508 11.41 16.38 -4.53
CA LEU A 508 11.56 14.95 -4.33
C LEU A 508 11.00 14.55 -2.96
N VAL A 509 10.87 13.24 -2.74
CA VAL A 509 10.43 12.68 -1.45
C VAL A 509 11.48 11.76 -0.83
N ASN A 510 11.57 11.74 0.50
CA ASN A 510 12.36 10.78 1.26
C ASN A 510 11.56 9.48 1.43
N LEU A 511 12.17 8.34 1.09
CA LEU A 511 11.55 7.02 1.13
C LEU A 511 12.46 6.04 1.89
N GLY A 512 11.89 4.91 2.29
CA GLY A 512 12.64 3.85 2.98
C GLY A 512 11.89 2.53 2.98
N ILE A 513 10.56 2.58 3.10
CA ILE A 513 9.69 1.41 3.09
C ILE A 513 9.32 1.06 1.63
N PRO A 514 9.69 -0.13 1.10
CA PRO A 514 9.48 -0.51 -0.30
C PRO A 514 8.04 -0.41 -0.78
N LYS A 515 7.08 -1.12 -0.15
CA LYS A 515 5.67 -1.05 -0.55
C LYS A 515 5.06 0.34 -0.35
N GLY A 516 5.51 1.07 0.69
CA GLY A 516 5.10 2.46 0.93
C GLY A 516 5.52 3.42 -0.19
N ALA A 517 6.60 3.11 -0.92
CA ALA A 517 7.06 3.90 -2.06
C ALA A 517 6.12 3.81 -3.27
N LEU A 518 5.37 2.72 -3.46
CA LEU A 518 4.39 2.60 -4.54
C LEU A 518 3.30 3.69 -4.44
N SER A 519 2.84 4.00 -3.23
CA SER A 519 1.92 5.12 -2.97
C SER A 519 2.65 6.47 -2.98
N SER A 520 3.66 6.62 -2.13
CA SER A 520 4.31 7.90 -1.89
C SER A 520 5.07 8.45 -3.10
N GLY A 521 5.52 7.55 -3.98
CA GLY A 521 6.32 7.87 -5.15
C GLY A 521 5.50 8.32 -6.36
N LYS A 522 4.16 8.19 -6.35
CA LYS A 522 3.31 8.42 -7.53
C LYS A 522 3.36 9.86 -8.05
N TYR A 523 3.43 10.86 -7.17
CA TYR A 523 3.32 12.29 -7.55
C TYR A 523 4.62 13.13 -7.48
N PRO A 524 5.57 12.87 -6.56
CA PRO A 524 6.84 13.59 -6.50
C PRO A 524 7.71 13.45 -7.77
N ASP A 525 8.70 14.34 -7.95
CA ASP A 525 9.63 14.32 -9.11
C ASP A 525 10.66 13.17 -9.07
N GLY A 526 10.56 12.30 -8.06
CA GLY A 526 11.50 11.23 -7.75
C GLY A 526 11.73 11.12 -6.24
N THR A 527 12.79 10.41 -5.86
CA THR A 527 13.28 10.36 -4.48
C THR A 527 14.72 10.81 -4.40
N GLY A 528 15.00 11.78 -3.51
CA GLY A 528 16.35 12.27 -3.23
C GLY A 528 17.04 11.53 -2.08
N LEU A 529 16.32 10.63 -1.41
CA LEU A 529 16.82 9.81 -0.31
C LEU A 529 15.93 8.58 -0.11
N ALA A 530 16.32 7.45 -0.68
CA ALA A 530 15.83 6.13 -0.33
C ALA A 530 16.83 5.47 0.63
N ARG A 531 16.39 5.15 1.85
CA ARG A 531 17.22 4.61 2.93
C ARG A 531 17.21 3.08 2.95
N LEU A 532 18.38 2.45 2.82
CA LEU A 532 18.49 0.98 2.86
C LEU A 532 18.25 0.38 4.23
N GLU A 533 18.41 1.16 5.31
CA GLU A 533 18.32 0.67 6.68
C GLU A 533 16.94 0.05 6.99
N PHE A 534 15.88 0.57 6.38
CA PHE A 534 14.54 -0.01 6.51
C PHE A 534 14.43 -1.39 5.86
N ILE A 535 15.01 -1.57 4.67
CA ILE A 535 15.01 -2.87 3.99
C ILE A 535 15.82 -3.88 4.81
N ILE A 536 16.98 -3.47 5.32
CA ILE A 536 17.83 -4.33 6.15
C ILE A 536 17.13 -4.70 7.46
N ASN A 537 16.48 -3.76 8.15
CA ASN A 537 15.79 -4.04 9.42
C ASN A 537 14.51 -4.86 9.24
N ASP A 538 13.74 -4.64 8.17
CA ASP A 538 12.39 -5.21 8.05
C ASP A 538 12.36 -6.51 7.24
N GLU A 539 13.21 -6.62 6.22
CA GLU A 539 13.19 -7.75 5.28
C GLU A 539 14.36 -8.72 5.50
N ILE A 540 15.55 -8.21 5.83
CA ILE A 540 16.76 -9.03 5.96
C ILE A 540 17.02 -9.47 7.42
N LYS A 541 16.97 -8.53 8.37
CA LYS A 541 17.16 -8.70 9.84
C LYS A 541 18.49 -9.26 10.31
N ILE A 542 19.38 -9.66 9.40
CA ILE A 542 20.64 -10.36 9.70
C ILE A 542 21.82 -9.44 9.40
N HIS A 543 22.83 -9.47 10.27
CA HIS A 543 24.09 -8.77 10.06
C HIS A 543 24.82 -9.34 8.83
N PRO A 544 25.29 -8.52 7.87
CA PRO A 544 25.86 -9.03 6.62
C PRO A 544 27.09 -9.93 6.82
N ASN A 545 27.99 -9.61 7.76
CA ASN A 545 29.11 -10.51 8.07
C ASN A 545 28.67 -11.85 8.67
N ALA A 546 27.52 -11.92 9.36
CA ALA A 546 27.01 -13.20 9.86
C ALA A 546 26.47 -14.10 8.73
N ILE A 547 26.05 -13.49 7.61
CA ILE A 547 25.68 -14.20 6.39
C ILE A 547 26.93 -14.72 5.68
N ILE A 548 27.92 -13.85 5.49
CA ILE A 548 29.20 -14.19 4.83
C ILE A 548 29.90 -15.32 5.60
N ASP A 549 29.99 -15.19 6.93
CA ASP A 549 30.67 -16.16 7.78
C ASP A 549 29.79 -17.35 8.20
N PHE A 550 28.61 -17.54 7.62
CA PHE A 550 27.62 -18.51 8.13
C PHE A 550 28.21 -19.92 8.36
N GLU A 551 28.98 -20.44 7.39
CA GLU A 551 29.66 -21.73 7.52
C GLU A 551 30.75 -21.72 8.60
N ALA A 552 31.51 -20.61 8.71
CA ALA A 552 32.52 -20.45 9.76
C ALA A 552 31.88 -20.38 11.16
N LEU A 553 30.69 -19.79 11.29
CA LEU A 553 29.91 -19.74 12.52
C LEU A 553 29.38 -21.12 12.92
N ILE A 554 28.99 -21.97 11.96
CA ILE A 554 28.65 -23.38 12.21
C ILE A 554 29.88 -24.12 12.76
N MET A 555 31.04 -23.97 12.13
CA MET A 555 32.27 -24.60 12.62
C MET A 555 32.65 -24.11 14.02
N ARG A 556 32.52 -22.81 14.31
CA ARG A 556 32.73 -22.24 15.64
C ARG A 556 31.78 -22.86 16.66
N TYR A 557 30.50 -23.01 16.33
CA TYR A 557 29.52 -23.65 17.18
C TYR A 557 29.92 -25.09 17.54
N ASP A 558 30.30 -25.90 16.54
CA ASP A 558 30.68 -27.29 16.75
C ASP A 558 31.94 -27.43 17.61
N ILE A 559 32.95 -26.57 17.37
CA ILE A 559 34.18 -26.51 18.17
C ILE A 559 33.86 -26.18 19.63
N LEU A 560 33.03 -25.17 19.88
CA LEU A 560 32.65 -24.76 21.23
C LEU A 560 31.88 -25.87 21.96
N VAL A 561 30.96 -26.55 21.28
CA VAL A 561 30.23 -27.69 21.83
C VAL A 561 31.18 -28.85 22.17
N GLU A 562 32.18 -29.13 21.32
CA GLU A 562 33.18 -30.15 21.59
C GLU A 562 34.08 -29.78 22.77
N GLN A 563 34.56 -28.53 22.84
CA GLN A 563 35.38 -28.03 23.95
C GLN A 563 34.62 -28.09 25.27
N LYS A 564 33.34 -27.70 25.28
CA LYS A 564 32.48 -27.82 26.46
C LYS A 564 32.38 -29.27 26.94
N LYS A 565 32.15 -30.25 26.04
CA LYS A 565 32.14 -31.67 26.39
C LYS A 565 33.47 -32.14 27.00
N ARG A 566 34.60 -31.64 26.52
CA ARG A 566 35.94 -31.97 27.08
C ARG A 566 36.12 -31.42 28.50
N ILE A 567 35.60 -30.23 28.79
CA ILE A 567 35.67 -29.60 30.12
C ILE A 567 34.72 -30.27 31.12
N GLU A 568 33.52 -30.67 30.69
CA GLU A 568 32.58 -31.43 31.52
C GLU A 568 33.14 -32.79 31.98
N ASN A 569 34.13 -33.33 31.26
CA ASN A 569 34.87 -34.54 31.63
C ASN A 569 36.02 -34.32 32.64
N ILE A 570 36.29 -33.07 33.03
CA ILE A 570 37.29 -32.71 34.06
C ILE A 570 36.62 -32.75 35.45
N LYS A 571 37.34 -33.25 36.47
CA LYS A 571 36.80 -33.37 37.84
C LYS A 571 36.33 -32.00 38.37
N LYS A 572 35.11 -31.95 38.90
CA LYS A 572 34.50 -30.76 39.54
C LYS A 572 35.35 -30.08 40.63
N SER A 573 36.35 -30.78 41.20
CA SER A 573 37.26 -30.23 42.21
C SER A 573 38.19 -29.13 41.67
N ASP A 574 38.35 -29.04 40.35
CA ASP A 574 39.38 -28.19 39.72
C ASP A 574 38.77 -27.00 38.95
N LEU A 575 37.43 -26.87 38.91
CA LEU A 575 36.69 -25.83 38.18
C LEU A 575 36.29 -24.67 39.11
N TYR A 576 37.12 -23.63 39.17
CA TYR A 576 36.85 -22.40 39.94
C TYR A 576 36.07 -21.31 39.16
N HIS A 577 35.70 -21.53 37.89
CA HIS A 577 35.05 -20.51 37.07
C HIS A 577 33.71 -20.99 36.46
N LYS A 578 32.74 -20.07 36.37
CA LYS A 578 31.49 -20.22 35.62
C LYS A 578 31.83 -20.68 34.18
N ASP A 579 31.13 -21.67 33.64
CA ASP A 579 31.30 -22.15 32.27
C ASP A 579 31.23 -20.98 31.27
N PRO A 580 32.36 -20.57 30.66
CA PRO A 580 32.39 -19.39 29.80
C PRO A 580 31.75 -19.64 28.44
N PHE A 581 31.54 -20.91 28.05
CA PHE A 581 31.08 -21.28 26.70
C PHE A 581 29.56 -21.42 26.62
N SER A 582 28.89 -21.77 27.72
CA SER A 582 27.44 -22.02 27.72
C SER A 582 26.61 -20.88 27.14
N GLN A 583 26.93 -19.63 27.51
CA GLN A 583 26.19 -18.47 27.04
C GLN A 583 26.42 -18.23 25.54
N GLU A 584 27.68 -18.31 25.10
CA GLU A 584 28.05 -18.14 23.69
C GLU A 584 27.46 -19.24 22.81
N ILE A 585 27.55 -20.51 23.21
CA ILE A 585 26.94 -21.65 22.51
C ILE A 585 25.43 -21.45 22.36
N PHE A 586 24.76 -20.99 23.41
CA PHE A 586 23.32 -20.75 23.38
C PHE A 586 22.95 -19.62 22.40
N GLN A 587 23.63 -18.47 22.50
CA GLN A 587 23.39 -17.32 21.63
C GLN A 587 23.74 -17.64 20.16
N LEU A 588 24.83 -18.35 19.91
CA LEU A 588 25.26 -18.75 18.57
C LEU A 588 24.27 -19.76 17.95
N LYS A 589 23.80 -20.74 18.72
CA LYS A 589 22.75 -21.66 18.26
C LYS A 589 21.49 -20.91 17.84
N GLN A 590 20.99 -20.02 18.69
CA GLN A 590 19.81 -19.20 18.38
C GLN A 590 20.03 -18.34 17.13
N THR A 591 21.22 -17.77 16.97
CA THR A 591 21.59 -16.98 15.79
C THR A 591 21.53 -17.84 14.53
N LEU A 592 22.20 -19.00 14.52
CA LEU A 592 22.23 -19.92 13.38
C LEU A 592 20.83 -20.46 13.01
N ASP A 593 20.02 -20.82 14.01
CA ASP A 593 18.66 -21.33 13.78
C ASP A 593 17.77 -20.23 13.15
N LYS A 594 17.85 -18.98 13.64
CA LYS A 594 17.13 -17.85 13.04
C LYS A 594 17.59 -17.53 11.62
N ILE A 595 18.90 -17.59 11.34
CA ILE A 595 19.41 -17.37 9.98
C ILE A 595 18.84 -18.45 9.04
N ARG A 596 18.82 -19.73 9.45
CA ARG A 596 18.23 -20.81 8.64
C ARG A 596 16.74 -20.58 8.37
N GLU A 597 16.00 -20.11 9.37
CA GLU A 597 14.57 -19.81 9.25
C GLU A 597 14.29 -18.67 8.27
N LEU A 598 15.06 -17.58 8.32
CA LEU A 598 14.86 -16.42 7.46
C LEU A 598 15.35 -16.64 6.02
N THR A 599 16.32 -17.53 5.82
CA THR A 599 16.95 -17.79 4.51
C THR A 599 16.42 -19.06 3.82
N VAL A 600 15.24 -19.53 4.21
CA VAL A 600 14.58 -20.67 3.56
C VAL A 600 14.43 -20.41 2.05
N GLY A 601 14.77 -21.40 1.24
CA GLY A 601 14.73 -21.31 -0.22
C GLY A 601 16.03 -20.80 -0.87
N TYR A 602 17.03 -20.44 -0.07
CA TYR A 602 18.34 -20.01 -0.55
C TYR A 602 19.42 -20.98 -0.08
N ASP A 603 20.10 -21.62 -1.03
CA ASP A 603 21.29 -22.45 -0.72
C ASP A 603 22.45 -21.54 -0.30
N ASP A 604 22.75 -20.54 -1.14
CA ASP A 604 23.69 -19.46 -0.86
C ASP A 604 23.02 -18.35 -0.04
N LYS A 605 23.55 -18.10 1.16
CA LYS A 605 23.02 -17.11 2.10
C LYS A 605 23.37 -15.69 1.67
N GLU A 606 24.46 -15.48 0.93
CA GLU A 606 24.79 -14.17 0.37
C GLU A 606 23.76 -13.75 -0.67
N GLU A 607 23.32 -14.69 -1.52
CA GLU A 607 22.30 -14.43 -2.54
C GLU A 607 20.96 -14.00 -1.91
N PHE A 608 20.59 -14.54 -0.74
CA PHE A 608 19.43 -14.05 0.02
C PHE A 608 19.56 -12.55 0.34
N TYR A 609 20.72 -12.11 0.83
CA TYR A 609 20.95 -10.70 1.17
C TYR A 609 20.88 -9.83 -0.08
N ILE A 610 21.58 -10.23 -1.15
CA ILE A 610 21.61 -9.52 -2.42
C ILE A 610 20.22 -9.40 -3.03
N GLU A 611 19.47 -10.51 -3.10
CA GLU A 611 18.15 -10.55 -3.71
C GLU A 611 17.14 -9.73 -2.91
N LYS A 612 17.03 -9.92 -1.59
CA LYS A 612 16.08 -9.15 -0.77
C LYS A 612 16.37 -7.66 -0.79
N LEU A 613 17.65 -7.28 -0.75
CA LEU A 613 18.02 -5.88 -0.86
C LEU A 613 17.70 -5.31 -2.25
N ALA A 614 17.98 -6.07 -3.32
CA ALA A 614 17.65 -5.68 -4.69
C ALA A 614 16.14 -5.53 -4.89
N GLU A 615 15.33 -6.45 -4.35
CA GLU A 615 13.86 -6.39 -4.40
C GLU A 615 13.32 -5.13 -3.71
N GLY A 616 13.84 -4.81 -2.51
CA GLY A 616 13.46 -3.60 -1.78
C GLY A 616 13.81 -2.33 -2.55
N ILE A 617 15.05 -2.23 -3.06
CA ILE A 617 15.51 -1.10 -3.87
C ILE A 617 14.67 -0.97 -5.15
N ALA A 618 14.44 -2.09 -5.83
CA ALA A 618 13.73 -2.12 -7.09
C ALA A 618 12.27 -1.68 -6.94
N THR A 619 11.62 -2.10 -5.86
CA THR A 619 10.25 -1.69 -5.53
C THR A 619 10.16 -0.18 -5.30
N ILE A 620 11.14 0.42 -4.59
CA ILE A 620 11.19 1.88 -4.39
C ILE A 620 11.39 2.61 -5.73
N ALA A 621 12.35 2.14 -6.53
CA ALA A 621 12.66 2.73 -7.83
C ALA A 621 11.49 2.65 -8.81
N ALA A 622 10.76 1.53 -8.83
CA ALA A 622 9.53 1.35 -9.58
C ALA A 622 8.40 2.26 -9.08
N GLY A 623 8.29 2.48 -7.76
CA GLY A 623 7.29 3.35 -7.16
C GLY A 623 7.38 4.80 -7.60
N VAL A 624 8.59 5.31 -7.82
CA VAL A 624 8.84 6.69 -8.30
C VAL A 624 8.97 6.80 -9.81
N TRP A 625 9.00 5.69 -10.54
CA TRP A 625 9.31 5.69 -11.98
C TRP A 625 8.31 6.53 -12.78
N LYS A 626 8.80 7.51 -13.53
CA LYS A 626 8.03 8.30 -14.52
C LYS A 626 8.98 9.12 -15.38
N THR A 627 8.45 9.62 -16.50
CA THR A 627 9.11 10.68 -17.27
C THR A 627 8.65 12.03 -16.75
N LEU A 628 9.59 12.90 -16.39
CA LEU A 628 9.32 14.26 -15.92
C LEU A 628 9.03 15.21 -17.11
N PRO A 629 8.47 16.41 -16.87
CA PRO A 629 8.16 17.37 -17.94
C PRO A 629 9.36 17.79 -18.80
N ASP A 630 10.58 17.68 -18.27
CA ASP A 630 11.84 17.96 -18.98
C ASP A 630 12.32 16.79 -19.86
N GLY A 631 11.59 15.66 -19.89
CA GLY A 631 11.92 14.44 -20.60
C GLY A 631 12.89 13.51 -19.85
N SER A 632 13.40 13.90 -18.68
CA SER A 632 14.27 13.05 -17.87
C SER A 632 13.48 12.02 -17.06
N PRO A 633 14.05 10.84 -16.75
CA PRO A 633 13.44 9.91 -15.81
C PRO A 633 13.51 10.49 -14.39
N ALA A 634 12.48 10.22 -13.59
CA ALA A 634 12.49 10.52 -12.15
C ALA A 634 13.61 9.72 -11.46
N GLU A 635 14.53 10.44 -10.81
CA GLU A 635 15.69 9.85 -10.15
C GLU A 635 15.27 9.13 -8.86
N CYS A 636 15.90 7.98 -8.60
CA CYS A 636 15.79 7.23 -7.35
C CYS A 636 17.14 7.18 -6.66
N VAL A 637 17.44 8.19 -5.84
CA VAL A 637 18.71 8.29 -5.10
C VAL A 637 18.67 7.36 -3.89
N VAL A 638 19.46 6.29 -3.92
CA VAL A 638 19.53 5.24 -2.88
C VAL A 638 20.76 5.47 -2.03
N ARG A 639 20.59 5.84 -0.76
CA ARG A 639 21.69 5.96 0.18
C ARG A 639 22.10 4.58 0.67
N LEU A 640 23.35 4.21 0.44
CA LEU A 640 23.91 2.96 0.97
C LEU A 640 23.94 2.97 2.51
N SER A 641 24.18 1.82 3.14
CA SER A 641 23.99 1.67 4.58
C SER A 641 24.81 2.66 5.42
N ASP A 642 24.13 3.45 6.24
CA ASP A 642 24.74 4.41 7.17
C ASP A 642 24.49 4.00 8.63
N PHE A 643 24.31 2.71 8.87
CA PHE A 643 24.18 2.19 10.23
C PHE A 643 25.42 2.48 11.06
N LYS A 644 25.16 2.86 12.31
CA LYS A 644 26.15 2.94 13.38
C LYS A 644 26.38 1.55 13.95
N THR A 645 27.52 1.39 14.64
CA THR A 645 27.92 0.16 15.34
C THR A 645 26.84 -0.40 16.26
N ASN A 646 26.18 0.46 17.04
CA ASN A 646 25.09 0.06 17.93
C ASN A 646 23.80 -0.37 17.21
N GLU A 647 23.59 0.08 15.98
CA GLU A 647 22.43 -0.33 15.17
C GLU A 647 22.71 -1.69 14.51
N TYR A 648 23.90 -1.89 13.94
CA TYR A 648 24.34 -3.19 13.44
C TYR A 648 24.36 -4.27 14.54
N ALA A 649 24.74 -3.90 15.77
CA ALA A 649 24.75 -4.82 16.91
C ALA A 649 23.38 -5.43 17.22
N ASN A 650 22.29 -4.74 16.87
CA ASN A 650 20.92 -5.19 17.09
C ASN A 650 20.42 -6.19 16.03
N LEU A 651 21.12 -6.34 14.90
CA LEU A 651 20.78 -7.33 13.89
C LEU A 651 21.14 -8.75 14.37
N ILE A 652 20.50 -9.76 13.79
CA ILE A 652 20.80 -11.16 14.08
C ILE A 652 22.27 -11.43 13.73
N GLY A 653 23.05 -11.85 14.71
CA GLY A 653 24.50 -12.08 14.59
C GLY A 653 25.38 -10.84 14.79
N GLY A 654 24.81 -9.64 14.93
CA GLY A 654 25.57 -8.38 15.08
C GLY A 654 26.48 -8.33 16.31
N TRP A 655 26.05 -8.94 17.42
CA TRP A 655 26.82 -9.04 18.67
C TRP A 655 28.21 -9.69 18.54
N ILE A 656 28.47 -10.40 17.44
CA ILE A 656 29.75 -11.06 17.16
C ILE A 656 30.77 -10.06 16.59
N TYR A 657 30.29 -9.08 15.82
CA TYR A 657 31.11 -8.19 15.00
C TYR A 657 31.19 -6.77 15.56
N GLU A 658 30.17 -6.34 16.29
CA GLU A 658 30.00 -4.96 16.69
C GLU A 658 30.35 -4.76 18.17
N GLY A 659 31.40 -3.95 18.41
CA GLY A 659 31.84 -3.57 19.76
C GLY A 659 31.12 -2.35 20.32
N GLU A 660 31.42 -1.98 21.56
CA GLU A 660 30.93 -0.71 22.13
C GLU A 660 31.78 0.48 21.63
N GLU A 661 31.10 1.54 21.18
CA GLU A 661 31.73 2.81 20.82
C GLU A 661 31.26 3.93 21.75
N ASN A 662 32.20 4.76 22.21
CA ASN A 662 31.88 5.91 23.07
C ASN A 662 31.02 6.98 22.35
N ASN A 663 31.21 7.14 21.03
CA ASN A 663 30.50 8.13 20.21
C ASN A 663 30.10 7.53 18.87
N PRO A 664 29.02 6.71 18.81
CA PRO A 664 28.61 6.04 17.58
C PRO A 664 28.32 7.00 16.41
N MET A 665 27.92 8.25 16.70
CA MET A 665 27.70 9.29 15.68
C MET A 665 28.96 9.59 14.85
N LEU A 666 30.13 9.59 15.48
CA LEU A 666 31.43 9.89 14.84
C LEU A 666 32.23 8.63 14.50
N GLY A 667 31.71 7.47 14.90
CA GLY A 667 32.42 6.19 14.94
C GLY A 667 32.51 5.48 13.59
N PHE A 668 32.69 4.17 13.66
CA PHE A 668 32.79 3.29 12.51
C PHE A 668 31.43 3.22 11.81
N ARG A 669 31.24 3.99 10.71
CA ARG A 669 30.03 4.04 9.88
C ARG A 669 30.31 4.62 8.49
N GLY A 670 29.33 4.48 7.60
CA GLY A 670 29.35 5.01 6.23
C GLY A 670 30.57 4.57 5.44
N CYS A 671 31.11 5.47 4.61
CA CYS A 671 32.25 5.20 3.74
C CYS A 671 33.46 4.55 4.42
N SER A 672 33.76 4.89 5.68
CA SER A 672 34.90 4.30 6.38
C SER A 672 34.70 2.82 6.72
N ARG A 673 33.45 2.35 6.87
CA ARG A 673 33.18 0.91 6.94
C ARG A 673 33.45 0.24 5.61
N TYR A 674 33.01 0.84 4.51
CA TYR A 674 33.08 0.23 3.18
C TYR A 674 34.51 -0.07 2.73
N VAL A 675 35.47 0.74 3.17
CA VAL A 675 36.90 0.59 2.83
C VAL A 675 37.69 -0.24 3.83
N HIS A 676 37.08 -0.68 4.93
CA HIS A 676 37.76 -1.43 5.99
C HIS A 676 37.71 -2.93 5.69
N ASP A 677 38.82 -3.63 5.90
CA ASP A 677 38.99 -5.03 5.50
C ASP A 677 37.96 -5.97 6.15
N GLU A 678 37.53 -5.66 7.39
CA GLU A 678 36.53 -6.46 8.12
C GLU A 678 35.07 -6.28 7.63
N PHE A 679 34.79 -5.28 6.79
CA PHE A 679 33.42 -4.97 6.34
C PHE A 679 33.29 -4.78 4.82
N GLN A 680 34.40 -4.67 4.09
CA GLN A 680 34.40 -4.46 2.64
C GLN A 680 33.58 -5.52 1.88
N GLN A 681 33.57 -6.78 2.33
CA GLN A 681 32.74 -7.83 1.72
C GLN A 681 31.24 -7.56 1.89
N ALA A 682 30.81 -7.10 3.07
CA ALA A 682 29.42 -6.70 3.29
C ALA A 682 29.00 -5.55 2.36
N PHE A 683 29.90 -4.58 2.14
CA PHE A 683 29.66 -3.50 1.18
C PHE A 683 29.53 -4.01 -0.27
N MET A 684 30.31 -5.01 -0.67
CA MET A 684 30.19 -5.64 -1.99
C MET A 684 28.80 -6.28 -2.20
N LEU A 685 28.17 -6.84 -1.16
CA LEU A 685 26.80 -7.35 -1.25
C LEU A 685 25.79 -6.24 -1.58
N GLU A 686 25.92 -5.05 -0.99
CA GLU A 686 25.08 -3.90 -1.31
C GLU A 686 25.27 -3.43 -2.76
N LEU A 687 26.51 -3.42 -3.25
CA LEU A 687 26.81 -3.07 -4.63
C LEU A 687 26.23 -4.08 -5.62
N ARG A 688 26.32 -5.38 -5.33
CA ARG A 688 25.71 -6.44 -6.13
C ARG A 688 24.18 -6.29 -6.17
N ALA A 689 23.55 -5.92 -5.06
CA ALA A 689 22.11 -5.65 -5.01
C ALA A 689 21.72 -4.46 -5.89
N ILE A 690 22.46 -3.34 -5.84
CA ILE A 690 22.26 -2.18 -6.73
C ILE A 690 22.39 -2.58 -8.19
N LYS A 691 23.44 -3.36 -8.53
CA LYS A 691 23.67 -3.83 -9.89
C LYS A 691 22.52 -4.72 -10.37
N LYS A 692 22.10 -5.71 -9.57
CA LYS A 692 20.98 -6.61 -9.87
C LYS A 692 19.68 -5.85 -10.12
N ALA A 693 19.35 -4.87 -9.27
CA ALA A 693 18.16 -4.03 -9.45
C ALA A 693 18.22 -3.21 -10.75
N ARG A 694 19.40 -2.68 -11.13
CA ARG A 694 19.59 -1.97 -12.40
C ARG A 694 19.53 -2.89 -13.62
N GLU A 695 19.97 -4.14 -13.50
CA GLU A 695 19.85 -5.18 -14.54
C GLU A 695 18.39 -5.57 -14.79
N TRP A 696 17.51 -5.42 -13.80
CA TRP A 696 16.05 -5.52 -13.98
C TRP A 696 15.42 -4.34 -14.72
N GLY A 697 16.22 -3.38 -15.21
CA GLY A 697 15.76 -2.24 -16.03
C GLY A 697 15.55 -0.94 -15.26
N LEU A 698 15.76 -0.94 -13.94
CA LEU A 698 15.59 0.25 -13.09
C LEU A 698 16.84 1.15 -13.12
N LYS A 699 17.14 1.68 -14.31
CA LYS A 699 18.33 2.51 -14.55
C LYS A 699 18.26 3.89 -13.88
N ASN A 700 17.11 4.28 -13.31
CA ASN A 700 16.93 5.48 -12.52
C ASN A 700 17.51 5.41 -11.10
N ILE A 701 18.01 4.24 -10.67
CA ILE A 701 18.68 4.05 -9.38
C ILE A 701 20.05 4.76 -9.37
N ILE A 702 20.27 5.66 -8.41
CA ILE A 702 21.54 6.38 -8.21
C ILE A 702 22.07 6.05 -6.81
N PRO A 703 23.13 5.23 -6.66
CA PRO A 703 23.75 5.03 -5.36
C PRO A 703 24.34 6.33 -4.80
N MET A 704 24.09 6.58 -3.52
CA MET A 704 24.62 7.71 -2.77
C MET A 704 25.43 7.21 -1.58
N LEU A 705 26.67 7.68 -1.49
CA LEU A 705 27.60 7.30 -0.43
C LEU A 705 27.44 8.22 0.80
N PRO A 706 27.11 7.68 1.99
CA PRO A 706 27.05 8.45 3.23
C PRO A 706 28.43 8.58 3.90
N PHE A 707 28.60 9.65 4.66
CA PHE A 707 29.70 9.86 5.61
C PHE A 707 31.11 9.72 4.99
N CYS A 708 31.28 10.16 3.74
CA CYS A 708 32.57 10.15 3.04
C CYS A 708 33.49 11.23 3.60
N ARG A 709 34.50 10.83 4.38
CA ARG A 709 35.33 11.75 5.17
C ARG A 709 36.38 12.47 4.33
N SER A 710 36.96 11.83 3.33
CA SER A 710 38.04 12.40 2.52
C SER A 710 37.98 11.99 1.04
N PRO A 711 38.63 12.77 0.14
CA PRO A 711 38.73 12.39 -1.28
C PRO A 711 39.48 11.07 -1.53
N GLU A 712 40.43 10.69 -0.67
CA GLU A 712 41.14 9.41 -0.76
C GLU A 712 40.21 8.23 -0.47
N GLU A 713 39.33 8.39 0.51
CA GLU A 713 38.28 7.42 0.80
C GLU A 713 37.29 7.32 -0.36
N ALA A 714 36.87 8.46 -0.92
CA ALA A 714 36.02 8.49 -2.11
C ALA A 714 36.66 7.71 -3.27
N LYS A 715 37.94 7.94 -3.56
CA LYS A 715 38.67 7.21 -4.61
C LYS A 715 38.65 5.69 -4.36
N LYS A 716 38.99 5.25 -3.15
CA LYS A 716 39.02 3.81 -2.83
C LYS A 716 37.64 3.17 -2.98
N ILE A 717 36.57 3.88 -2.63
CA ILE A 717 35.20 3.36 -2.81
C ILE A 717 34.84 3.27 -4.29
N ILE A 718 35.16 4.28 -5.10
CA ILE A 718 34.94 4.22 -6.55
C ILE A 718 35.70 3.03 -7.17
N ASP A 719 36.96 2.80 -6.78
CA ASP A 719 37.73 1.63 -7.24
C ASP A 719 37.02 0.30 -6.88
N ILE A 720 36.42 0.20 -5.68
CA ILE A 720 35.64 -0.98 -5.27
C ILE A 720 34.36 -1.12 -6.11
N MET A 721 33.62 -0.02 -6.33
CA MET A 721 32.42 -0.02 -7.16
C MET A 721 32.72 -0.47 -8.59
N GLU A 722 33.82 0.00 -9.18
CA GLU A 722 34.28 -0.42 -10.50
C GLU A 722 34.62 -1.92 -10.53
N SER A 723 35.23 -2.45 -9.46
CA SER A 723 35.56 -3.88 -9.36
C SER A 723 34.32 -4.80 -9.32
N GLU A 724 33.19 -4.31 -8.83
CA GLU A 724 31.89 -5.01 -8.85
C GLU A 724 31.09 -4.73 -10.15
N GLY A 725 31.65 -3.94 -11.07
CA GLY A 725 31.07 -3.62 -12.38
C GLY A 725 30.09 -2.44 -12.36
N LEU A 726 30.11 -1.61 -11.31
CA LEU A 726 29.36 -0.35 -11.23
C LEU A 726 30.26 0.82 -11.63
N ILE A 727 30.42 1.02 -12.94
CA ILE A 727 31.31 2.04 -13.52
C ILE A 727 30.51 3.29 -13.88
N ARG A 728 30.90 4.44 -13.34
CA ARG A 728 30.26 5.75 -13.61
C ARG A 728 30.23 6.05 -15.11
N GLY A 729 29.09 6.52 -15.60
CA GLY A 729 28.87 6.86 -17.02
C GLY A 729 28.58 5.67 -17.93
N GLN A 730 28.80 4.42 -17.50
CA GLN A 730 28.32 3.23 -18.21
C GLN A 730 26.90 2.91 -17.76
N ASP A 731 26.05 2.44 -18.68
CA ASP A 731 24.64 2.13 -18.40
C ASP A 731 23.87 3.28 -17.73
N GLU A 732 24.26 4.54 -17.97
CA GLU A 732 23.70 5.74 -17.33
C GLU A 732 23.91 5.80 -15.80
N LEU A 733 24.82 5.00 -15.24
CA LEU A 733 25.10 5.00 -13.81
C LEU A 733 25.71 6.35 -13.39
N LYS A 734 25.06 6.96 -12.40
CA LYS A 734 25.57 8.11 -11.65
C LYS A 734 25.87 7.67 -10.22
N VAL A 735 26.83 8.32 -9.58
CA VAL A 735 27.11 8.10 -8.14
C VAL A 735 27.11 9.44 -7.42
N TYR A 736 26.32 9.56 -6.36
CA TYR A 736 26.25 10.75 -5.53
C TYR A 736 26.99 10.55 -4.20
N VAL A 737 27.28 11.65 -3.53
CA VAL A 737 27.79 11.65 -2.16
C VAL A 737 26.92 12.53 -1.28
N MET A 738 26.74 12.10 -0.03
CA MET A 738 26.10 12.91 0.97
C MET A 738 27.09 13.96 1.50
N ALA A 739 26.81 15.25 1.24
CA ALA A 739 27.60 16.36 1.74
C ALA A 739 27.14 16.72 3.16
N GLU A 740 27.71 16.03 4.13
CA GLU A 740 27.27 16.10 5.53
C GLU A 740 28.41 16.31 6.52
N ILE A 741 29.65 16.35 6.03
CA ILE A 741 30.86 16.60 6.82
C ILE A 741 31.49 17.91 6.33
N PRO A 742 32.06 18.76 7.21
CA PRO A 742 32.74 19.99 6.79
C PRO A 742 33.83 19.78 5.72
N SER A 743 34.50 18.63 5.70
CA SER A 743 35.47 18.30 4.64
C SER A 743 34.82 18.18 3.25
N ASN A 744 33.57 17.72 3.15
CA ASN A 744 32.83 17.71 1.87
C ASN A 744 32.60 19.11 1.32
N ILE A 745 32.43 20.09 2.21
CA ILE A 745 32.23 21.49 1.86
C ILE A 745 33.56 22.11 1.44
N ILE A 746 34.60 21.96 2.26
CA ILE A 746 35.91 22.60 2.05
C ILE A 746 36.61 22.05 0.80
N CYS A 747 36.49 20.74 0.55
CA CYS A 747 37.13 20.06 -0.57
C CYS A 747 36.14 19.72 -1.70
N ALA A 748 35.05 20.48 -1.83
CA ALA A 748 33.96 20.19 -2.77
C ALA A 748 34.44 20.04 -4.21
N ASP A 749 35.40 20.85 -4.64
CA ASP A 749 36.02 20.83 -5.96
C ASP A 749 36.75 19.50 -6.25
N ILE A 750 37.39 18.91 -5.25
CA ILE A 750 38.04 17.60 -5.35
C ILE A 750 37.00 16.48 -5.38
N PHE A 751 35.99 16.55 -4.50
CA PHE A 751 34.89 15.57 -4.47
C PHE A 751 34.11 15.51 -5.80
N CYS A 752 33.99 16.64 -6.52
CA CYS A 752 33.37 16.70 -7.85
C CYS A 752 34.04 15.78 -8.89
N GLN A 753 35.30 15.36 -8.68
CA GLN A 753 35.98 14.43 -9.59
C GLN A 753 35.44 13.00 -9.45
N TYR A 754 35.05 12.62 -8.24
CA TYR A 754 34.63 11.25 -7.90
C TYR A 754 33.11 11.03 -7.96
N PHE A 755 32.32 12.10 -7.93
CA PHE A 755 30.86 12.03 -7.89
C PHE A 755 30.18 12.85 -8.99
N ASP A 756 28.95 12.46 -9.32
CA ASP A 756 28.09 13.12 -10.32
C ASP A 756 27.13 14.13 -9.69
N GLY A 757 27.01 14.11 -8.37
CA GLY A 757 26.22 15.06 -7.61
C GLY A 757 26.36 14.91 -6.10
N PHE A 758 25.73 15.86 -5.40
CA PHE A 758 25.73 15.95 -3.95
C PHE A 758 24.29 15.93 -3.41
N SER A 759 24.11 15.36 -2.21
CA SER A 759 22.93 15.60 -1.40
C SER A 759 23.34 16.13 -0.03
N ILE A 760 22.89 17.32 0.33
CA ILE A 760 23.25 17.94 1.61
C ILE A 760 22.53 17.21 2.74
N GLY A 761 23.30 16.61 3.65
CA GLY A 761 22.83 16.09 4.93
C GLY A 761 22.88 17.20 5.98
N SER A 762 21.89 18.09 6.00
CA SER A 762 21.94 19.32 6.82
C SER A 762 22.05 19.05 8.32
N ASN A 763 21.52 17.92 8.79
CA ASN A 763 21.53 17.56 10.20
C ASN A 763 22.94 17.25 10.70
N ASP A 764 23.62 16.31 10.06
CA ASP A 764 25.00 15.96 10.40
C ASP A 764 25.97 17.09 10.07
N LEU A 765 25.74 17.83 8.98
CA LEU A 765 26.55 19.01 8.67
C LEU A 765 26.46 20.06 9.78
N THR A 766 25.27 20.31 10.32
CA THR A 766 25.08 21.25 11.43
C THR A 766 25.78 20.74 12.69
N GLN A 767 25.56 19.48 13.05
CA GLN A 767 26.16 18.88 14.25
C GLN A 767 27.70 18.92 14.19
N LEU A 768 28.29 18.60 13.04
CA LEU A 768 29.75 18.56 12.87
C LEU A 768 30.37 19.95 12.71
N THR A 769 29.66 20.90 12.08
CA THR A 769 30.15 22.28 11.95
C THR A 769 30.23 22.98 13.31
N TYR A 770 29.26 22.71 14.20
CA TYR A 770 29.21 23.32 15.53
C TYR A 770 29.80 22.43 16.64
N GLY A 771 30.06 21.15 16.38
CA GLY A 771 30.52 20.19 17.38
C GLY A 771 29.46 19.89 18.44
N VAL A 772 28.19 19.77 18.04
CA VAL A 772 27.05 19.61 18.95
C VAL A 772 26.31 18.31 18.66
N GLY A 773 25.99 17.54 19.71
CA GLY A 773 25.09 16.39 19.62
C GLY A 773 23.65 16.84 19.86
N ARG A 774 22.78 16.64 18.88
CA ARG A 774 21.36 17.08 18.98
C ARG A 774 20.57 16.30 20.04
N ASP A 775 20.98 15.06 20.32
CA ASP A 775 20.33 14.17 21.30
C ASP A 775 20.82 14.47 22.75
N ASN A 776 21.71 15.45 22.92
CA ASN A 776 22.21 15.83 24.23
C ASN A 776 21.29 16.87 24.88
N GLU A 777 20.54 16.46 25.91
CA GLU A 777 19.58 17.31 26.62
C GLU A 777 20.14 18.67 27.07
N LYS A 778 21.42 18.73 27.44
CA LYS A 778 22.06 19.99 27.88
C LYS A 778 22.38 20.92 26.72
N MET A 779 22.56 20.37 25.52
CA MET A 779 22.87 21.14 24.31
C MET A 779 21.63 21.74 23.67
N ILE A 780 20.47 21.09 23.77
CA ILE A 780 19.22 21.55 23.13
C ILE A 780 18.90 23.03 23.47
N PRO A 781 18.88 23.48 24.75
CA PRO A 781 18.62 24.88 25.07
C PRO A 781 19.69 25.84 24.52
N LEU A 782 20.96 25.41 24.47
CA LEU A 782 22.05 26.21 23.93
C LEU A 782 21.94 26.36 22.41
N MET A 783 21.57 25.28 21.71
CA MET A 783 21.36 25.31 20.26
C MET A 783 20.28 26.32 19.88
N ASN A 784 19.19 26.38 20.65
CA ASN A 784 18.12 27.36 20.45
C ASN A 784 18.56 28.80 20.78
N ASN A 785 19.28 29.01 21.88
CA ASN A 785 19.70 30.34 22.32
C ASN A 785 20.79 30.97 21.44
N TYR A 786 21.65 30.15 20.84
CA TYR A 786 22.80 30.62 20.05
C TYR A 786 22.67 30.31 18.55
N ASN A 787 21.49 29.87 18.09
CA ASN A 787 21.18 29.57 16.69
C ASN A 787 22.12 28.52 16.06
N TYR A 788 22.41 27.43 16.77
CA TYR A 788 23.11 26.26 16.20
C TYR A 788 22.14 25.38 15.43
N ASN A 789 21.61 25.91 14.32
CA ASN A 789 20.60 25.26 13.51
C ASN A 789 20.98 25.22 12.03
N THR A 790 20.16 24.53 11.25
CA THR A 790 20.35 24.28 9.82
C THR A 790 20.26 25.55 8.95
N ASN A 791 19.68 26.63 9.48
CA ASN A 791 19.51 27.91 8.78
C ASN A 791 20.52 28.99 9.24
N SER A 792 21.46 28.61 10.11
CA SER A 792 22.48 29.51 10.65
C SER A 792 23.44 30.04 9.57
N GLU A 793 24.10 31.16 9.85
CA GLU A 793 25.02 31.81 8.91
C GLU A 793 26.15 30.88 8.45
N ALA A 794 26.72 30.07 9.36
CA ALA A 794 27.79 29.14 9.02
C ALA A 794 27.31 28.07 8.03
N ILE A 795 26.09 27.56 8.22
CA ILE A 795 25.49 26.55 7.34
C ILE A 795 25.07 27.17 6.01
N ARG A 796 24.44 28.35 5.99
CA ARG A 796 24.12 29.08 4.76
C ARG A 796 25.35 29.32 3.89
N ARG A 797 26.46 29.79 4.50
CA ARG A 797 27.72 29.98 3.76
C ARG A 797 28.28 28.67 3.22
N SER A 798 28.24 27.60 4.01
CA SER A 798 28.71 26.28 3.62
C SER A 798 27.91 25.73 2.44
N VAL A 799 26.58 25.81 2.52
CA VAL A 799 25.66 25.37 1.46
C VAL A 799 25.81 26.23 0.20
N SER A 800 25.87 27.56 0.32
CA SER A 800 26.09 28.46 -0.82
C SER A 800 27.41 28.18 -1.53
N HIS A 801 28.49 27.95 -0.77
CA HIS A 801 29.78 27.56 -1.34
C HIS A 801 29.66 26.24 -2.10
N LEU A 802 29.08 25.22 -1.48
CA LEU A 802 28.93 23.90 -2.09
C LEU A 802 28.08 23.95 -3.36
N ILE A 803 26.95 24.66 -3.38
CA ILE A 803 26.09 24.82 -4.56
C ILE A 803 26.86 25.45 -5.71
N LYS A 804 27.54 26.58 -5.45
CA LYS A 804 28.34 27.30 -6.45
C LYS A 804 29.46 26.41 -7.00
N THR A 805 30.19 25.72 -6.14
CA THR A 805 31.27 24.81 -6.55
C THR A 805 30.72 23.65 -7.36
N ALA A 806 29.65 22.98 -6.92
CA ALA A 806 29.03 21.87 -7.66
C ALA A 806 28.61 22.30 -9.09
N HIS A 807 27.93 23.44 -9.23
CA HIS A 807 27.53 23.97 -10.53
C HIS A 807 28.70 24.36 -11.44
N GLN A 808 29.79 24.91 -10.88
CA GLN A 808 31.01 25.19 -11.65
C GLN A 808 31.61 23.94 -12.31
N TYR A 809 31.44 22.78 -11.67
CA TYR A 809 31.88 21.48 -12.17
C TYR A 809 30.76 20.70 -12.91
N GLY A 810 29.60 21.33 -13.16
CA GLY A 810 28.47 20.71 -13.84
C GLY A 810 27.82 19.56 -13.05
N LYS A 811 27.93 19.58 -11.73
CA LYS A 811 27.40 18.55 -10.82
C LYS A 811 26.05 18.98 -10.26
N LYS A 812 25.15 18.01 -10.12
CA LYS A 812 23.85 18.24 -9.48
C LYS A 812 24.01 18.38 -7.98
N ILE A 813 23.16 19.18 -7.35
CA ILE A 813 23.11 19.31 -5.90
C ILE A 813 21.69 19.40 -5.37
N GLY A 814 21.39 18.50 -4.44
CA GLY A 814 20.15 18.50 -3.67
C GLY A 814 20.39 18.66 -2.18
N ILE A 815 19.30 18.70 -1.43
CA ILE A 815 19.27 18.59 0.03
C ILE A 815 18.22 17.56 0.43
N CYS A 816 18.49 16.81 1.48
CA CYS A 816 17.52 15.91 2.07
C CYS A 816 17.32 16.21 3.56
N GLY A 817 16.09 16.03 4.03
CA GLY A 817 15.70 16.25 5.42
C GLY A 817 14.56 17.25 5.55
N GLN A 818 14.06 17.42 6.77
CA GLN A 818 12.90 18.28 7.07
C GLN A 818 13.26 19.77 7.19
N ALA A 819 14.54 20.14 7.23
CA ALA A 819 14.93 21.55 7.41
C ALA A 819 14.25 22.53 6.42
N PRO A 820 14.12 22.23 5.11
CA PRO A 820 13.40 23.12 4.20
C PRO A 820 11.87 23.08 4.37
N SER A 821 11.29 22.01 4.91
CA SER A 821 9.85 21.94 5.21
C SER A 821 9.48 22.68 6.49
N ASP A 822 10.41 22.75 7.44
CA ASP A 822 10.21 23.34 8.77
C ASP A 822 10.52 24.84 8.77
N ASP A 823 11.49 25.25 7.94
CA ASP A 823 11.89 26.65 7.79
C ASP A 823 11.73 27.11 6.33
N SER A 824 10.64 27.85 6.09
CA SER A 824 10.34 28.41 4.76
C SER A 824 11.38 29.42 4.26
N ASP A 825 12.08 30.11 5.16
CA ASP A 825 13.12 31.07 4.77
C ASP A 825 14.42 30.34 4.39
N PHE A 826 14.69 29.17 4.98
CA PHE A 826 15.76 28.29 4.51
C PHE A 826 15.44 27.70 3.13
N LEU A 827 14.21 27.23 2.90
CA LEU A 827 13.78 26.78 1.56
C LEU A 827 13.95 27.88 0.51
N ARG A 828 13.51 29.10 0.81
CA ARG A 828 13.67 30.26 -0.09
C ARG A 828 15.13 30.51 -0.43
N PHE A 829 16.00 30.51 0.59
CA PHE A 829 17.43 30.66 0.41
C PHE A 829 18.00 29.60 -0.54
N LEU A 830 17.63 28.33 -0.38
CA LEU A 830 18.11 27.26 -1.24
C LEU A 830 17.69 27.43 -2.70
N VAL A 831 16.43 27.81 -2.94
CA VAL A 831 15.90 28.08 -4.29
C VAL A 831 16.57 29.32 -4.89
N GLN A 832 16.84 30.35 -4.10
CA GLN A 832 17.56 31.57 -4.52
C GLN A 832 19.02 31.26 -4.92
N GLU A 833 19.71 30.43 -4.15
CA GLU A 833 21.07 29.96 -4.49
C GLU A 833 21.08 28.99 -5.68
N GLY A 834 19.91 28.55 -6.15
CA GLY A 834 19.76 27.76 -7.36
C GLY A 834 19.86 26.24 -7.18
N ILE A 835 19.54 25.71 -5.99
CA ILE A 835 19.58 24.27 -5.74
C ILE A 835 18.76 23.46 -6.79
N ASP A 836 19.28 22.30 -7.21
CA ASP A 836 18.65 21.50 -8.26
C ASP A 836 17.44 20.72 -7.75
N SER A 837 17.49 20.28 -6.48
CA SER A 837 16.40 19.51 -5.88
C SER A 837 16.25 19.66 -4.36
N LEU A 838 15.02 19.51 -3.87
CA LEU A 838 14.66 19.48 -2.46
C LEU A 838 13.97 18.15 -2.15
N SER A 839 14.50 17.33 -1.24
CA SER A 839 13.90 16.04 -0.85
C SER A 839 13.26 16.11 0.55
N LEU A 840 11.93 16.02 0.58
CA LEU A 840 11.09 16.25 1.77
C LEU A 840 10.36 14.98 2.19
N ASN A 841 9.73 14.99 3.37
CA ASN A 841 8.83 13.89 3.72
C ASN A 841 7.51 14.01 2.93
N PHE A 842 6.80 12.89 2.76
CA PHE A 842 5.62 12.85 1.88
C PHE A 842 4.48 13.76 2.35
N ASP A 843 4.27 13.86 3.67
CA ASP A 843 3.29 14.74 4.33
C ASP A 843 3.55 16.24 4.08
N THR A 844 4.82 16.62 3.94
CA THR A 844 5.24 18.02 3.71
C THR A 844 5.53 18.33 2.25
N PHE A 845 5.55 17.33 1.37
CA PHE A 845 5.89 17.45 -0.05
C PHE A 845 5.02 18.49 -0.77
N ALA A 846 3.69 18.43 -0.63
CA ALA A 846 2.78 19.35 -1.33
C ALA A 846 3.00 20.81 -0.92
N ARG A 847 3.19 21.05 0.39
CA ARG A 847 3.54 22.38 0.93
C ARG A 847 4.89 22.85 0.42
N GLY A 848 5.89 21.97 0.42
CA GLY A 848 7.22 22.24 -0.11
C GLY A 848 7.21 22.62 -1.60
N ARG A 849 6.44 21.90 -2.42
CA ARG A 849 6.26 22.22 -3.85
C ARG A 849 5.58 23.57 -4.05
N MET A 850 4.54 23.87 -3.29
CA MET A 850 3.87 25.18 -3.34
C MET A 850 4.84 26.31 -2.97
N ASN A 851 5.64 26.14 -1.91
CA ASN A 851 6.62 27.14 -1.47
C ASN A 851 7.79 27.30 -2.44
N THR A 852 8.21 26.21 -3.08
CA THR A 852 9.22 26.25 -4.15
C THR A 852 8.70 27.07 -5.33
N TRP A 853 7.51 26.75 -5.83
CA TRP A 853 6.86 27.51 -6.91
C TRP A 853 6.67 28.99 -6.57
N ARG A 854 6.15 29.30 -5.36
CA ARG A 854 6.02 30.68 -4.85
C ARG A 854 7.34 31.45 -4.97
N THR A 855 8.43 30.83 -4.52
CA THR A 855 9.77 31.43 -4.52
C THR A 855 10.28 31.64 -5.93
N GLU A 856 10.18 30.63 -6.80
CA GLU A 856 10.64 30.72 -8.19
C GLU A 856 9.96 31.86 -8.96
N ILE A 857 8.64 31.99 -8.82
CA ILE A 857 7.87 33.04 -9.50
C ILE A 857 8.24 34.43 -8.97
N ILE A 858 8.32 34.59 -7.64
CA ILE A 858 8.68 35.88 -7.03
C ILE A 858 10.09 36.31 -7.46
N GLU A 859 11.06 35.42 -7.37
CA GLU A 859 12.45 35.73 -7.73
C GLU A 859 12.62 36.02 -9.22
N ALA A 860 11.88 35.33 -10.09
CA ALA A 860 11.98 35.50 -11.54
C ALA A 860 11.26 36.74 -12.08
N LYS A 861 10.18 37.20 -11.43
CA LYS A 861 9.25 38.18 -12.01
C LYS A 861 9.27 39.56 -11.34
N LEU A 862 9.76 39.67 -10.10
CA LEU A 862 9.68 40.89 -9.31
C LEU A 862 11.06 41.52 -9.03
N ASP A 863 11.08 42.83 -8.82
CA ASP A 863 12.24 43.55 -8.26
C ASP A 863 12.36 43.35 -6.74
N ASP A 864 13.52 43.66 -6.18
CA ASP A 864 13.85 43.36 -4.78
C ASP A 864 12.89 43.99 -3.74
N ASN A 865 12.36 45.18 -4.01
CA ASN A 865 11.39 45.82 -3.12
C ASN A 865 10.06 45.05 -3.12
N ASN A 866 9.58 44.67 -4.30
CA ASN A 866 8.34 43.92 -4.47
C ASN A 866 8.45 42.46 -3.99
N LYS A 867 9.64 41.86 -4.04
CA LYS A 867 9.93 40.53 -3.46
C LYS A 867 9.69 40.51 -1.94
N ALA A 868 10.31 41.43 -1.21
CA ALA A 868 10.20 41.49 0.25
C ALA A 868 8.74 41.66 0.71
N GLN A 869 7.97 42.52 0.03
CA GLN A 869 6.55 42.68 0.27
C GLN A 869 5.77 41.39 0.00
N SER A 870 6.03 40.73 -1.12
CA SER A 870 5.38 39.45 -1.50
C SER A 870 5.61 38.36 -0.46
N TYR A 871 6.85 38.19 0.01
CA TYR A 871 7.16 37.20 1.05
C TYR A 871 6.48 37.49 2.38
N THR A 872 6.41 38.77 2.76
CA THR A 872 5.70 39.20 3.97
C THR A 872 4.22 38.83 3.87
N PHE A 873 3.57 39.11 2.73
CA PHE A 873 2.17 38.76 2.49
C PHE A 873 1.92 37.25 2.51
N LEU A 874 2.80 36.45 1.89
CA LEU A 874 2.69 34.99 1.93
C LEU A 874 2.85 34.45 3.36
N ASN A 875 3.83 34.96 4.11
CA ASN A 875 4.02 34.60 5.51
C ASN A 875 2.79 34.99 6.36
N GLU A 876 2.15 36.13 6.09
CA GLU A 876 0.88 36.50 6.74
C GLU A 876 -0.24 35.51 6.43
N CYS A 877 -0.34 35.02 5.18
CA CYS A 877 -1.31 34.00 4.80
C CYS A 877 -1.07 32.68 5.56
N ASP A 878 0.17 32.18 5.54
CA ASP A 878 0.55 30.93 6.20
C ASP A 878 0.34 31.03 7.73
N ASN A 879 0.71 32.16 8.35
CA ASN A 879 0.45 32.42 9.78
C ASN A 879 -1.05 32.42 10.14
N LEU A 880 -1.91 32.91 9.25
CA LEU A 880 -3.36 32.87 9.48
C LEU A 880 -3.90 31.44 9.33
N ILE A 881 -3.40 30.68 8.36
CA ILE A 881 -3.69 29.24 8.18
C ILE A 881 -3.33 28.46 9.46
N ASP A 882 -2.14 28.67 10.01
CA ASP A 882 -1.69 27.97 11.22
C ASP A 882 -2.55 28.34 12.45
N LYS A 883 -2.93 29.62 12.57
CA LYS A 883 -3.81 30.10 13.66
C LYS A 883 -5.21 29.47 13.65
N ILE A 884 -5.71 29.06 12.49
CA ILE A 884 -7.03 28.44 12.32
C ILE A 884 -6.99 26.92 12.24
N ARG A 885 -5.85 26.31 11.88
CA ARG A 885 -5.70 24.86 11.71
C ARG A 885 -6.10 24.09 12.98
N ILE A 886 -5.55 24.48 14.14
CA ILE A 886 -5.91 23.83 15.41
C ILE A 886 -7.42 23.99 15.74
N PRO A 887 -8.00 25.21 15.77
CA PRO A 887 -9.44 25.37 15.95
C PRO A 887 -10.30 24.59 14.94
N ARG A 888 -9.91 24.59 13.67
CA ARG A 888 -10.60 23.87 12.58
C ARG A 888 -10.59 22.36 12.83
N GLY A 889 -9.44 21.78 13.12
CA GLY A 889 -9.32 20.36 13.44
C GLY A 889 -10.12 19.97 14.67
N LYS A 890 -10.03 20.75 15.76
CA LYS A 890 -10.82 20.53 16.99
C LYS A 890 -12.32 20.56 16.73
N LEU A 891 -12.80 21.56 15.97
CA LEU A 891 -14.22 21.65 15.59
C LEU A 891 -14.65 20.43 14.75
N ARG A 892 -13.86 20.03 13.76
CA ARG A 892 -14.12 18.82 12.95
C ARG A 892 -14.16 17.56 13.82
N ASN A 893 -13.24 17.43 14.76
CA ASN A 893 -13.22 16.32 15.72
C ASN A 893 -14.45 16.32 16.62
N MET A 894 -14.91 17.48 17.09
CA MET A 894 -16.15 17.59 17.87
C MET A 894 -17.40 17.25 17.06
N VAL A 895 -17.49 17.71 15.81
CA VAL A 895 -18.60 17.34 14.90
C VAL A 895 -18.64 15.82 14.71
N ARG A 896 -17.48 15.22 14.43
CA ARG A 896 -17.34 13.76 14.26
C ARG A 896 -17.82 12.99 15.50
N LYS A 897 -17.54 13.50 16.71
CA LYS A 897 -17.97 12.88 17.98
C LYS A 897 -19.48 12.92 18.22
N GLN A 898 -20.22 13.85 17.60
CA GLN A 898 -21.68 13.96 17.79
C GLN A 898 -22.50 13.02 16.89
N GLY A 899 -21.86 12.35 15.91
CA GLY A 899 -22.52 11.38 15.04
C GLY A 899 -23.68 11.98 14.24
N LYS A 900 -24.86 11.35 14.28
CA LYS A 900 -26.01 11.72 13.42
C LYS A 900 -26.75 13.00 13.83
N ILE A 901 -26.64 13.43 15.09
CA ILE A 901 -27.33 14.63 15.59
C ILE A 901 -26.27 15.64 16.03
N VAL A 902 -25.82 16.44 15.07
CA VAL A 902 -24.82 17.48 15.29
C VAL A 902 -25.50 18.79 15.66
N ASN A 903 -24.95 19.50 16.65
CA ASN A 903 -25.37 20.85 16.97
C ASN A 903 -25.19 21.78 15.75
N GLN A 904 -26.28 22.39 15.28
CA GLN A 904 -26.26 23.23 14.08
C GLN A 904 -25.28 24.41 14.16
N LYS A 905 -25.07 24.99 15.36
CA LYS A 905 -24.08 26.06 15.56
C LYS A 905 -22.65 25.55 15.43
N LEU A 906 -22.38 24.34 15.92
CA LEU A 906 -21.08 23.68 15.78
C LEU A 906 -20.78 23.40 14.31
N LEU A 907 -21.76 22.87 13.57
CA LEU A 907 -21.64 22.62 12.13
C LEU A 907 -21.37 23.93 11.36
N THR A 908 -22.18 24.97 11.62
CA THR A 908 -22.01 26.30 11.00
C THR A 908 -20.64 26.89 11.30
N SER A 909 -20.15 26.77 12.54
CA SER A 909 -18.81 27.24 12.92
C SER A 909 -17.73 26.47 12.18
N THR A 910 -17.86 25.14 12.09
CA THR A 910 -16.92 24.27 11.35
C THR A 910 -16.84 24.64 9.87
N GLU A 911 -17.99 24.85 9.22
CA GLU A 911 -18.07 25.29 7.82
C GLU A 911 -17.44 26.67 7.62
N GLN A 912 -17.65 27.61 8.54
CA GLN A 912 -17.01 28.94 8.46
C GLN A 912 -15.48 28.86 8.55
N PHE A 913 -14.94 28.05 9.47
CA PHE A 913 -13.49 27.84 9.57
C PHE A 913 -12.92 27.17 8.31
N ASN A 914 -13.63 26.17 7.76
CA ASN A 914 -13.26 25.53 6.48
C ASN A 914 -13.25 26.53 5.32
N GLN A 915 -14.28 27.37 5.22
CA GLN A 915 -14.39 28.37 4.16
C GLN A 915 -13.25 29.40 4.26
N ILE A 916 -12.94 29.88 5.46
CA ILE A 916 -11.84 30.84 5.68
C ILE A 916 -10.50 30.20 5.31
N PHE A 917 -10.25 28.96 5.75
CA PHE A 917 -9.03 28.22 5.42
C PHE A 917 -8.83 28.10 3.91
N ASN A 918 -9.84 27.60 3.20
CA ASN A 918 -9.79 27.45 1.75
C ASN A 918 -9.63 28.79 1.03
N THR A 919 -10.28 29.85 1.52
CA THR A 919 -10.20 31.19 0.93
C THR A 919 -8.80 31.79 1.07
N ILE A 920 -8.14 31.63 2.22
CA ILE A 920 -6.77 32.13 2.42
C ILE A 920 -5.79 31.37 1.52
N GLN A 921 -5.92 30.05 1.41
CA GLN A 921 -5.13 29.25 0.47
C GLN A 921 -5.32 29.72 -0.98
N GLN A 922 -6.56 29.96 -1.40
CA GLN A 922 -6.88 30.45 -2.74
C GLN A 922 -6.31 31.84 -2.99
N ILE A 923 -6.42 32.77 -2.03
CA ILE A 923 -5.82 34.11 -2.12
C ILE A 923 -4.31 34.02 -2.33
N SER A 924 -3.63 33.17 -1.56
CA SER A 924 -2.19 32.99 -1.69
C SER A 924 -1.80 32.40 -3.06
N TYR A 925 -2.56 31.41 -3.54
CA TYR A 925 -2.35 30.80 -4.85
C TYR A 925 -2.58 31.79 -6.01
N ASP A 926 -3.70 32.52 -5.98
CA ASP A 926 -4.08 33.49 -7.02
C ASP A 926 -3.12 34.69 -7.04
N PHE A 927 -2.60 35.10 -5.88
CA PHE A 927 -1.58 36.14 -5.79
C PHE A 927 -0.37 35.79 -6.65
N ILE A 928 0.15 34.56 -6.52
CA ILE A 928 1.33 34.10 -7.25
C ILE A 928 1.02 33.84 -8.72
N LYS A 929 -0.15 33.25 -9.01
CA LYS A 929 -0.60 33.02 -10.37
C LYS A 929 -0.73 34.32 -11.17
N THR A 930 -1.17 35.40 -10.54
CA THR A 930 -1.26 36.73 -11.16
C THR A 930 0.12 37.31 -11.45
N ILE A 931 1.09 37.12 -10.53
CA ILE A 931 2.49 37.49 -10.75
C ILE A 931 3.08 36.71 -11.94
N ASP A 932 2.87 35.39 -11.97
CA ASP A 932 3.42 34.52 -13.01
C ASP A 932 2.95 34.92 -14.43
N ARG A 933 1.64 35.18 -14.57
CA ARG A 933 1.04 35.64 -15.84
C ARG A 933 1.48 37.03 -16.29
N GLY A 934 2.13 37.81 -15.42
CA GLY A 934 2.57 39.17 -15.75
C GLY A 934 1.41 40.17 -15.93
N GLU A 935 0.26 39.91 -15.30
CA GLU A 935 -0.95 40.75 -15.43
C GLU A 935 -0.89 42.03 -14.57
N ILE A 936 0.20 42.25 -13.84
CA ILE A 936 0.36 43.33 -12.87
C ILE A 936 0.77 44.64 -13.57
N LYS A 937 -0.18 45.57 -13.70
CA LYS A 937 0.10 46.93 -14.22
C LYS A 937 0.76 47.85 -13.17
N LYS A 938 0.36 47.72 -11.91
CA LYS A 938 0.88 48.47 -10.76
C LYS A 938 0.93 47.55 -9.54
N PHE A 939 2.13 47.18 -9.09
CA PHE A 939 2.31 46.23 -8.00
C PHE A 939 1.72 46.73 -6.68
N ASP A 940 1.93 48.01 -6.32
CA ASP A 940 1.39 48.59 -5.08
C ASP A 940 -0.12 48.46 -4.95
N ASP A 941 -0.87 48.69 -6.03
CA ASP A 941 -2.33 48.60 -6.04
C ASP A 941 -2.78 47.14 -5.91
N PHE A 942 -2.10 46.23 -6.63
CA PHE A 942 -2.32 44.79 -6.55
C PHE A 942 -2.06 44.25 -5.14
N PHE A 943 -0.92 44.60 -4.54
CA PHE A 943 -0.52 44.22 -3.20
C PHE A 943 -1.53 44.73 -2.15
N LYS A 944 -1.84 46.03 -2.17
CA LYS A 944 -2.81 46.64 -1.23
C LYS A 944 -4.20 46.00 -1.31
N ASN A 945 -4.66 45.65 -2.51
CA ASN A 945 -5.94 44.99 -2.69
C ASN A 945 -5.98 43.59 -2.04
N ASN A 946 -4.93 42.78 -2.24
CA ASN A 946 -4.82 41.46 -1.62
C ASN A 946 -4.63 41.56 -0.10
N GLN A 947 -3.77 42.46 0.37
CA GLN A 947 -3.55 42.70 1.79
C GLN A 947 -4.85 43.13 2.49
N LYS A 948 -5.67 43.98 1.86
CA LYS A 948 -6.98 44.38 2.39
C LYS A 948 -7.96 43.22 2.49
N GLN A 949 -7.89 42.23 1.60
CA GLN A 949 -8.69 41.01 1.73
C GLN A 949 -8.20 40.18 2.92
N LEU A 950 -6.89 40.04 3.08
CA LEU A 950 -6.28 39.27 4.17
C LEU A 950 -6.54 39.89 5.55
N GLN A 951 -6.46 41.21 5.67
CA GLN A 951 -6.72 41.95 6.91
C GLN A 951 -8.11 41.68 7.49
N LYS A 952 -9.13 41.49 6.62
CA LYS A 952 -10.49 41.10 7.07
C LYS A 952 -10.49 39.78 7.83
N PHE A 953 -9.66 38.81 7.43
CA PHE A 953 -9.53 37.55 8.14
C PHE A 953 -8.74 37.70 9.44
N GLY A 954 -7.71 38.54 9.44
CA GLY A 954 -6.97 38.91 10.66
C GLY A 954 -7.87 39.48 11.77
N GLU A 955 -8.90 40.25 11.41
CA GLU A 955 -9.90 40.78 12.35
C GLU A 955 -10.99 39.75 12.71
N LYS A 956 -11.44 38.95 11.73
CA LYS A 956 -12.52 37.98 11.89
C LYS A 956 -12.12 36.74 12.70
N ILE A 957 -10.91 36.21 12.49
CA ILE A 957 -10.44 34.98 13.14
C ILE A 957 -10.44 35.08 14.68
N PRO A 958 -9.93 36.15 15.31
CA PRO A 958 -10.01 36.31 16.76
C PRO A 958 -11.44 36.34 17.31
N ILE A 959 -12.40 36.90 16.56
CA ILE A 959 -13.82 36.92 16.94
C ILE A 959 -14.37 35.49 16.92
N LEU A 960 -14.18 34.77 15.82
CA LEU A 960 -14.61 33.37 15.69
C LEU A 960 -13.95 32.48 16.76
N LYS A 961 -12.67 32.68 17.06
CA LYS A 961 -11.98 31.96 18.15
C LYS A 961 -12.61 32.22 19.52
N ARG A 962 -13.19 33.40 19.76
CA ARG A 962 -13.94 33.67 21.00
C ARG A 962 -15.30 33.00 21.00
N GLU A 963 -15.99 32.98 19.86
CA GLU A 963 -17.30 32.34 19.73
C GLU A 963 -17.22 30.84 20.01
N ILE A 964 -16.21 30.14 19.48
CA ILE A 964 -16.05 28.70 19.67
C ILE A 964 -15.63 28.29 21.09
N ARG A 965 -15.30 29.24 21.98
CA ARG A 965 -15.08 28.95 23.41
C ARG A 965 -16.34 28.41 24.07
N GLU A 966 -17.53 28.69 23.52
CA GLU A 966 -18.77 28.07 23.97
C GLU A 966 -18.75 26.54 23.80
N PHE A 967 -17.89 26.02 22.91
CA PHE A 967 -17.66 24.59 22.70
C PHE A 967 -16.45 24.06 23.51
N GLY A 968 -15.83 24.87 24.38
CA GLY A 968 -14.66 24.47 25.17
C GLY A 968 -13.32 24.47 24.40
N ILE A 969 -13.28 25.09 23.21
CA ILE A 969 -12.05 25.28 22.42
C ILE A 969 -11.46 26.66 22.77
N TYR A 970 -10.27 26.69 23.38
CA TYR A 970 -9.66 27.92 23.93
C TYR A 970 -8.56 28.54 23.07
#